data_AF-A0A2E2EE26-F1
#
_entry.id   AF-A0A2E2EE26-F1
#
_cell.length_a   1.000
_cell.length_b   1.000
_cell.length_c   1.000
_cell.angle_alpha   90.00
_cell.angle_beta   90.00
_cell.angle_gamma   90.00
#
_symmetry.space_group_name_H-M   'P 1'
#
loop_
_entity.id
_entity.type
_entity.pdbx_description
1 polymer ?
#
loop_
_entity_poly.entity_id
_entity_poly.type
_entity_poly.pdbx_seq_one_letter_code
_entity_poly.pdbx_strand_id
1 'polypeptide(L)'
;MKNLLQIQLIILTGLFYFGINQAHAYEFKHFKLKGELKKKFETVQKSKNIRGLKTQDINSQGQVSKQSPNISPLINELTGILGGEYKNIGLSQTEKLIENHDLGGGVLNFSGFTWHKPMLNYDVTANREIAPELFTDRWIVHDTFTIFVEAATLLSKLKQKNLLEVSKSQIGAFAGVTFTRKYHHYHFADTYLKGLKSDFSKLFLSFLKFNPQGALSISPYEVMKKTDIFTYNAGGVVRAPAGNGLELQAGVLTKTAYKNEVMLQGLGPQDNPKPEEFLRVSIKQNKTISTGAHLSLQYDFFNLLNILLLSYDLEYEYGNTSKTYLSFYNPDRFKINHDRFMRSEFHSMIKGKPEVNFWSDNITGHEERMKENLNSRFNFLLLGNMKKRATEQIKIIKNGVEKTFFKNYSESIKYVQNFFSRLFHSLIKRIFNFETAIKNKAEINKKMLIEYEQMKELGAANVYNEDNFSVRLQHKFFVAETHKWYQRTYKKAALRYASRLTNIASLVSPQIKNEKLRGPITINSTLEVGSNALFFFNRLPVKKVIEASLDICRVRNYDRRKFYNESQRRRLSHQILRGPQRCAQNLLRRYFKYINYLERYNHIDLIKFKHFMGYYFSRSKSINDLTRLFGAENIFLHGDLTAKTADGKNFQTFFKSGQFTGLGVIDRFNNGHVVTPINTED
;
A
#
# COMPACT_ATOMS: atom_id res chain seq x y z
N MET A 1 -34.01 -52.01 -15.63
CA MET A 1 -33.47 -50.76 -15.01
C MET A 1 -32.20 -50.92 -14.19
N LYS A 2 -31.68 -52.12 -13.87
CA LYS A 2 -30.37 -52.26 -13.19
C LYS A 2 -29.15 -52.28 -14.13
N ASN A 3 -29.32 -52.58 -15.42
CA ASN A 3 -28.20 -52.65 -16.38
C ASN A 3 -27.84 -51.33 -17.08
N LEU A 4 -28.68 -50.28 -17.01
CA LEU A 4 -28.34 -48.96 -17.56
C LEU A 4 -27.45 -48.13 -16.60
N LEU A 5 -27.58 -48.34 -15.29
CA LEU A 5 -26.77 -47.65 -14.27
C LEU A 5 -25.33 -48.18 -14.22
N GLN A 6 -25.11 -49.46 -14.53
CA GLN A 6 -23.75 -50.02 -14.58
C GLN A 6 -22.94 -49.53 -15.79
N ILE A 7 -23.59 -49.31 -16.93
CA ILE A 7 -22.93 -48.80 -18.14
C ILE A 7 -22.62 -47.30 -18.00
N GLN A 8 -23.48 -46.51 -17.33
CA GLN A 8 -23.14 -45.11 -17.01
C GLN A 8 -22.00 -44.99 -15.99
N LEU A 9 -21.88 -45.92 -15.03
CA LEU A 9 -20.78 -45.89 -14.04
C LEU A 9 -19.42 -46.28 -14.65
N ILE A 10 -19.40 -47.17 -15.66
CA ILE A 10 -18.18 -47.54 -16.39
C ILE A 10 -17.74 -46.44 -17.37
N ILE A 11 -18.67 -45.70 -17.97
CA ILE A 11 -18.33 -44.54 -18.82
C ILE A 11 -17.86 -43.34 -17.96
N LEU A 12 -18.44 -43.15 -16.76
CA LEU A 12 -17.97 -42.09 -15.83
C LEU A 12 -16.60 -42.41 -15.20
N THR A 13 -16.29 -43.68 -14.95
CA THR A 13 -14.96 -44.09 -14.45
C THR A 13 -13.91 -44.16 -15.57
N GLY A 14 -14.31 -44.49 -16.80
CA GLY A 14 -13.45 -44.39 -17.99
C GLY A 14 -13.08 -42.94 -18.37
N LEU A 15 -13.98 -41.98 -18.16
CA LEU A 15 -13.71 -40.55 -18.33
C LEU A 15 -12.91 -39.93 -17.17
N PHE A 16 -12.94 -40.52 -15.97
CA PHE A 16 -12.07 -40.13 -14.85
C PHE A 16 -10.65 -40.69 -14.96
N TYR A 17 -10.44 -41.80 -15.69
CA TYR A 17 -9.12 -42.39 -15.91
C TYR A 17 -8.35 -41.86 -17.13
N PHE A 18 -9.00 -41.08 -18.02
CA PHE A 18 -8.30 -40.33 -19.10
C PHE A 18 -7.92 -38.89 -18.72
N GLY A 19 -8.23 -38.46 -17.49
CA GLY A 19 -7.65 -37.28 -16.86
C GLY A 19 -6.31 -37.56 -16.19
N ILE A 20 -5.45 -38.41 -16.78
CA ILE A 20 -4.05 -38.46 -16.37
C ILE A 20 -3.50 -37.07 -16.65
N ASN A 21 -3.18 -36.35 -15.58
CA ASN A 21 -2.44 -35.09 -15.57
C ASN A 21 -1.19 -35.19 -16.47
N GLN A 22 -1.34 -34.98 -17.76
CA GLN A 22 -0.26 -34.42 -18.56
C GLN A 22 -0.14 -32.98 -18.08
N ALA A 23 0.72 -32.79 -17.08
CA ALA A 23 1.23 -31.48 -16.74
C ALA A 23 1.96 -30.95 -17.99
N HIS A 24 1.21 -30.27 -18.86
CA HIS A 24 1.74 -29.64 -20.05
C HIS A 24 2.81 -28.67 -19.60
N ALA A 25 4.02 -28.87 -20.13
CA ALA A 25 5.13 -27.99 -19.83
C ALA A 25 4.76 -26.57 -20.26
N TYR A 26 4.85 -25.61 -19.32
CA TYR A 26 4.61 -24.20 -19.64
C TYR A 26 5.42 -23.76 -20.88
N GLU A 27 4.74 -23.18 -21.88
CA GLU A 27 5.38 -22.66 -23.10
C GLU A 27 5.35 -21.13 -23.10
N PHE A 28 6.51 -20.52 -23.33
CA PHE A 28 6.63 -19.07 -23.45
C PHE A 28 6.00 -18.57 -24.75
N LYS A 29 5.08 -17.61 -24.65
CA LYS A 29 4.31 -17.14 -25.82
C LYS A 29 4.99 -16.00 -26.58
N HIS A 30 5.85 -15.22 -25.93
CA HIS A 30 6.40 -13.99 -26.51
C HIS A 30 7.92 -14.02 -26.75
N PHE A 31 8.61 -15.09 -26.35
CA PHE A 31 10.03 -15.30 -26.63
C PHE A 31 10.40 -16.77 -26.53
N LYS A 32 11.53 -17.17 -27.12
CA LYS A 32 12.06 -18.53 -27.04
C LYS A 32 13.35 -18.56 -26.24
N LEU A 33 13.44 -19.44 -25.24
CA LEU A 33 14.69 -19.65 -24.50
C LEU A 33 15.74 -20.36 -25.36
N LYS A 34 17.03 -20.03 -25.16
CA LYS A 34 18.17 -20.64 -25.87
C LYS A 34 19.22 -21.15 -24.89
N GLY A 35 20.10 -22.02 -25.40
CA GLY A 35 21.32 -22.48 -24.72
C GLY A 35 21.07 -23.03 -23.32
N GLU A 36 21.91 -22.60 -22.38
CA GLU A 36 21.84 -23.02 -20.97
C GLU A 36 20.53 -22.63 -20.28
N LEU A 37 19.92 -21.51 -20.66
CA LEU A 37 18.67 -21.05 -20.08
C LEU A 37 17.50 -21.98 -20.43
N LYS A 38 17.49 -22.48 -21.67
CA LYS A 38 16.53 -23.51 -22.11
C LYS A 38 16.73 -24.82 -21.34
N LYS A 39 17.98 -25.29 -21.23
CA LYS A 39 18.31 -26.51 -20.47
C LYS A 39 17.86 -26.39 -19.01
N LYS A 40 18.17 -25.25 -18.35
CA LYS A 40 17.76 -24.98 -16.97
C LYS A 40 16.24 -25.02 -16.81
N PHE A 41 15.49 -24.47 -17.77
CA PHE A 41 14.03 -24.53 -17.75
C PHE A 41 13.49 -25.95 -17.88
N GLU A 42 14.02 -26.73 -18.82
CA GLU A 42 13.59 -28.12 -19.09
C GLU A 42 13.90 -29.05 -17.92
N THR A 43 15.08 -28.92 -17.29
CA THR A 43 15.41 -29.68 -16.07
C THR A 43 14.40 -29.42 -14.96
N VAL A 44 13.98 -28.17 -14.79
CA VAL A 44 13.02 -27.84 -13.74
C VAL A 44 11.61 -28.29 -14.07
N GLN A 45 11.16 -28.17 -15.32
CA GLN A 45 9.88 -28.72 -15.78
C GLN A 45 9.76 -30.21 -15.46
N LYS A 46 10.83 -30.99 -15.74
CA LYS A 46 10.89 -32.42 -15.41
C LYS A 46 10.76 -32.68 -13.91
N SER A 47 11.40 -31.87 -13.06
CA SER A 47 11.29 -32.01 -11.59
C SER A 47 9.88 -31.73 -11.04
N LYS A 48 9.07 -30.90 -11.71
CA LYS A 48 7.68 -30.63 -11.31
C LYS A 48 6.75 -31.78 -11.67
N ASN A 49 6.96 -32.42 -12.82
CA ASN A 49 6.15 -33.56 -13.26
C ASN A 49 6.40 -34.82 -12.40
N ILE A 50 7.56 -34.92 -11.75
CA ILE A 50 7.91 -36.03 -10.86
C ILE A 50 7.31 -35.87 -9.45
N ARG A 51 6.88 -34.66 -9.03
CA ARG A 51 6.25 -34.47 -7.70
C ARG A 51 4.87 -35.14 -7.54
N GLY A 52 4.36 -35.80 -8.58
CA GLY A 52 3.21 -36.72 -8.51
C GLY A 52 3.56 -38.16 -8.13
N LEU A 53 4.83 -38.54 -8.03
CA LEU A 53 5.28 -39.87 -7.63
C LEU A 53 6.38 -39.76 -6.58
N LYS A 54 6.07 -40.22 -5.35
CA LYS A 54 7.05 -40.46 -4.28
C LYS A 54 8.23 -41.26 -4.85
N THR A 55 9.36 -40.60 -5.00
CA THR A 55 10.65 -41.28 -5.18
C THR A 55 11.51 -40.91 -3.99
N GLN A 56 11.59 -41.85 -3.05
CA GLN A 56 12.74 -41.94 -2.17
C GLN A 56 13.92 -42.36 -3.05
N ASP A 57 14.87 -41.47 -3.28
CA ASP A 57 16.19 -41.88 -3.75
C ASP A 57 16.92 -42.51 -2.55
N ILE A 58 16.68 -43.79 -2.33
CA ILE A 58 17.53 -44.63 -1.49
C ILE A 58 18.70 -45.04 -2.38
N ASN A 59 19.83 -44.34 -2.26
CA ASN A 59 21.08 -44.90 -2.72
C ASN A 59 21.38 -46.15 -1.88
N SER A 60 21.82 -47.22 -2.53
CA SER A 60 22.14 -48.55 -1.98
C SER A 60 23.30 -48.59 -0.98
N GLN A 61 23.63 -47.47 -0.34
CA GLN A 61 24.65 -47.33 0.70
C GLN A 61 24.19 -46.51 1.93
N GLY A 62 22.89 -46.25 2.10
CA GLY A 62 22.38 -45.72 3.38
C GLY A 62 22.88 -44.32 3.77
N GLN A 63 23.45 -43.55 2.84
CA GLN A 63 23.77 -42.15 3.06
C GLN A 63 22.63 -41.26 2.52
N VAL A 64 21.91 -40.63 3.45
CA VAL A 64 21.01 -39.51 3.16
C VAL A 64 21.87 -38.39 2.57
N SER A 65 21.80 -38.20 1.25
CA SER A 65 22.43 -37.03 0.63
C SER A 65 21.82 -35.78 1.27
N LYS A 66 22.66 -34.97 1.90
CA LYS A 66 22.29 -33.62 2.37
C LYS A 66 21.91 -32.81 1.13
N GLN A 67 20.65 -32.89 0.69
CA GLN A 67 20.09 -31.87 -0.19
C GLN A 67 20.14 -30.56 0.59
N SER A 68 21.13 -29.73 0.26
CA SER A 68 21.14 -28.33 0.67
C SER A 68 19.77 -27.74 0.36
N PRO A 69 19.19 -26.93 1.25
CA PRO A 69 17.95 -26.23 0.96
C PRO A 69 18.12 -25.53 -0.39
N ASN A 70 17.14 -25.66 -1.28
CA ASN A 70 17.11 -25.00 -2.58
C ASN A 70 17.11 -23.47 -2.34
N ILE A 71 18.30 -22.87 -2.17
CA ILE A 71 18.49 -21.43 -1.98
C ILE A 71 18.41 -20.77 -3.36
N SER A 72 17.64 -19.70 -3.46
CA SER A 72 17.46 -18.97 -4.71
C SER A 72 18.81 -18.43 -5.24
N PRO A 73 19.09 -18.52 -6.56
CA PRO A 73 20.29 -17.99 -7.21
C PRO A 73 20.52 -16.51 -6.91
N LEU A 74 19.44 -15.72 -6.88
CA LEU A 74 19.47 -14.31 -6.48
C LEU A 74 20.00 -14.16 -5.04
N ILE A 75 19.52 -14.99 -4.12
CA ILE A 75 19.97 -14.95 -2.73
C ILE A 75 21.45 -15.34 -2.62
N ASN A 76 21.90 -16.35 -3.35
CA ASN A 76 23.31 -16.76 -3.38
C ASN A 76 24.21 -15.66 -3.96
N GLU A 77 23.83 -15.06 -5.09
CA GLU A 77 24.57 -13.96 -5.73
C GLU A 77 24.65 -12.75 -4.79
N LEU A 78 23.52 -12.33 -4.20
CA LEU A 78 23.49 -11.22 -3.25
C LEU A 78 24.34 -11.49 -2.01
N THR A 79 24.32 -12.72 -1.50
CA THR A 79 25.14 -13.12 -0.34
C THR A 79 26.62 -13.05 -0.68
N GLY A 80 27.03 -13.52 -1.87
CA GLY A 80 28.41 -13.43 -2.33
C GLY A 80 28.89 -11.97 -2.49
N ILE A 81 28.03 -11.07 -2.99
CA ILE A 81 28.39 -9.67 -3.22
C ILE A 81 28.37 -8.84 -1.93
N LEU A 82 27.38 -9.05 -1.06
CA LEU A 82 27.13 -8.20 0.11
C LEU A 82 27.65 -8.79 1.41
N GLY A 83 27.77 -10.11 1.51
CA GLY A 83 28.06 -10.82 2.77
C GLY A 83 29.36 -10.40 3.44
N GLY A 84 30.41 -10.12 2.66
CA GLY A 84 31.69 -9.63 3.17
C GLY A 84 31.76 -8.11 3.37
N GLU A 85 30.98 -7.33 2.62
CA GLU A 85 31.18 -5.87 2.49
C GLU A 85 30.11 -5.02 3.17
N TYR A 86 28.98 -5.60 3.59
CA TYR A 86 27.82 -4.83 4.06
C TYR A 86 28.14 -3.86 5.21
N LYS A 87 29.06 -4.24 6.12
CA LYS A 87 29.49 -3.37 7.23
C LYS A 87 30.24 -2.14 6.70
N ASN A 88 31.21 -2.34 5.81
CA ASN A 88 32.01 -1.27 5.21
C ASN A 88 31.13 -0.31 4.41
N ILE A 89 30.19 -0.85 3.62
CA ILE A 89 29.23 -0.05 2.87
C ILE A 89 28.39 0.81 3.83
N GLY A 90 27.81 0.20 4.87
CA GLY A 90 26.98 0.90 5.84
C GLY A 90 27.71 2.01 6.60
N LEU A 91 28.94 1.74 7.05
CA LEU A 91 29.80 2.72 7.71
C LEU A 91 30.12 3.90 6.80
N SER A 92 30.57 3.63 5.56
CA SER A 92 30.89 4.68 4.59
C SER A 92 29.68 5.57 4.25
N GLN A 93 28.47 5.01 4.14
CA GLN A 93 27.27 5.84 3.94
C GLN A 93 26.92 6.68 5.18
N THR A 94 27.15 6.13 6.36
CA THR A 94 26.85 6.80 7.63
C THR A 94 27.83 7.95 7.90
N GLU A 95 29.11 7.77 7.65
CA GLU A 95 30.15 8.80 7.82
C GLU A 95 29.86 10.04 6.99
N LYS A 96 29.47 9.86 5.72
CA LYS A 96 29.04 10.95 4.84
C LYS A 96 27.88 11.77 5.40
N LEU A 97 26.98 11.16 6.18
CA LEU A 97 25.87 11.88 6.81
C LEU A 97 26.33 12.65 8.04
N ILE A 98 27.20 12.04 8.87
CA ILE A 98 27.73 12.65 10.09
C ILE A 98 28.55 13.89 9.75
N GLU A 99 29.41 13.82 8.73
CA GLU A 99 30.20 14.96 8.24
C GLU A 99 29.33 16.13 7.75
N ASN A 100 28.09 15.84 7.32
CA ASN A 100 27.12 16.84 6.85
C ASN A 100 26.10 17.27 7.92
N HIS A 101 26.19 16.73 9.14
CA HIS A 101 25.22 16.95 10.23
C HIS A 101 25.29 18.36 10.82
N ASP A 102 26.41 19.07 10.62
CA ASP A 102 26.69 20.37 11.26
C ASP A 102 26.46 21.60 10.35
N LEU A 103 25.62 21.47 9.31
CA LEU A 103 25.27 22.59 8.43
C LEU A 103 24.05 23.38 8.95
N GLY A 104 24.20 23.96 10.15
CA GLY A 104 23.57 25.20 10.62
C GLY A 104 22.04 25.33 10.59
N GLY A 105 21.39 25.16 11.74
CA GLY A 105 20.04 25.71 11.95
C GLY A 105 19.12 25.07 12.99
N GLY A 106 19.59 24.18 13.86
CA GLY A 106 18.80 23.71 15.02
C GLY A 106 17.60 22.81 14.68
N VAL A 107 17.56 22.21 13.49
CA VAL A 107 16.54 21.21 13.12
C VAL A 107 17.26 19.96 12.61
N LEU A 108 17.18 18.88 13.38
CA LEU A 108 17.77 17.58 13.06
C LEU A 108 17.27 17.09 11.69
N ASN A 109 18.21 16.79 10.79
CA ASN A 109 17.95 16.33 9.43
C ASN A 109 17.74 14.79 9.45
N PHE A 110 16.51 14.34 9.66
CA PHE A 110 16.15 12.93 9.91
C PHE A 110 16.17 11.99 8.69
N SER A 111 17.09 12.17 7.73
CA SER A 111 16.92 11.54 6.41
C SER A 111 17.57 10.17 6.21
N GLY A 112 18.28 9.63 7.21
CA GLY A 112 19.08 8.40 7.04
C GLY A 112 19.89 8.38 5.73
N PHE A 113 20.11 7.21 5.12
CA PHE A 113 20.81 7.10 3.81
C PHE A 113 20.13 6.13 2.85
N THR A 114 20.40 6.34 1.56
CA THR A 114 20.09 5.38 0.49
C THR A 114 21.37 4.98 -0.23
N TRP A 115 21.55 3.67 -0.41
CA TRP A 115 22.60 3.06 -1.23
C TRP A 115 21.97 2.34 -2.42
N HIS A 116 22.56 2.49 -3.59
CA HIS A 116 22.06 1.88 -4.82
C HIS A 116 23.21 1.22 -5.58
N LYS A 117 22.99 -0.01 -6.05
CA LYS A 117 23.92 -0.74 -6.90
C LYS A 117 23.15 -1.42 -8.03
N PRO A 118 23.34 -0.98 -9.29
CA PRO A 118 22.78 -1.68 -10.43
C PRO A 118 23.53 -3.01 -10.59
N MET A 119 22.80 -4.11 -10.76
CA MET A 119 23.36 -5.42 -11.09
C MET A 119 23.13 -5.71 -12.56
N LEU A 120 23.69 -6.84 -13.03
CA LEU A 120 23.53 -7.24 -14.41
C LEU A 120 22.05 -7.44 -14.78
N ASN A 121 21.25 -8.13 -13.95
CA ASN A 121 19.89 -8.53 -14.31
C ASN A 121 18.78 -7.84 -13.51
N TYR A 122 19.13 -7.05 -12.50
CA TYR A 122 18.23 -6.40 -11.57
C TYR A 122 18.94 -5.22 -10.89
N ASP A 123 18.20 -4.38 -10.20
CA ASP A 123 18.74 -3.28 -9.40
C ASP A 123 18.55 -3.57 -7.92
N VAL A 124 19.53 -3.19 -7.10
CA VAL A 124 19.45 -3.29 -5.65
C VAL A 124 19.51 -1.91 -5.03
N THR A 125 18.62 -1.66 -4.07
CA THR A 125 18.62 -0.42 -3.28
C THR A 125 18.47 -0.78 -1.81
N ALA A 126 19.33 -0.23 -0.95
CA ALA A 126 19.23 -0.31 0.49
C ALA A 126 18.94 1.09 1.03
N ASN A 127 17.90 1.24 1.84
CA ASN A 127 17.48 2.52 2.40
C ASN A 127 17.30 2.36 3.91
N ARG A 128 18.00 3.19 4.68
CA ARG A 128 17.81 3.34 6.12
C ARG A 128 17.19 4.69 6.37
N GLU A 129 16.03 4.71 7.00
CA GLU A 129 15.39 5.93 7.50
C GLU A 129 15.33 5.85 9.03
N ILE A 130 15.42 7.00 9.69
CA ILE A 130 15.40 7.07 11.15
C ILE A 130 14.40 8.12 11.56
N ALA A 131 13.45 7.72 12.40
CA ALA A 131 12.41 8.58 12.92
C ALA A 131 12.36 8.46 14.45
N PRO A 132 12.06 9.53 15.19
CA PRO A 132 11.79 9.41 16.62
C PRO A 132 10.51 8.58 16.83
N GLU A 133 10.53 7.68 17.80
CA GLU A 133 9.33 6.95 18.20
C GLU A 133 8.34 7.94 18.84
N LEU A 134 7.06 7.76 18.54
CA LEU A 134 6.04 8.61 19.15
C LEU A 134 5.92 8.19 20.63
N PHE A 135 6.04 9.16 21.54
CA PHE A 135 5.80 9.01 22.99
C PHE A 135 6.93 8.36 23.81
N THR A 136 8.12 8.15 23.23
CA THR A 136 9.33 7.73 23.95
C THR A 136 10.54 8.53 23.45
N ASP A 137 11.69 8.39 24.11
CA ASP A 137 12.97 8.96 23.66
C ASP A 137 13.73 8.04 22.67
N ARG A 138 13.12 6.91 22.27
CA ARG A 138 13.74 5.95 21.35
C ARG A 138 13.61 6.41 19.90
N TRP A 139 14.44 5.82 19.05
CA TRP A 139 14.45 6.02 17.61
C TRP A 139 14.03 4.73 16.91
N ILE A 140 13.12 4.86 15.94
CA ILE A 140 12.73 3.79 15.03
C ILE A 140 13.68 3.82 13.85
N VAL A 141 14.32 2.70 13.60
CA VAL A 141 15.14 2.47 12.40
C VAL A 141 14.31 1.68 11.40
N HIS A 142 14.15 2.27 10.23
CA HIS A 142 13.40 1.74 9.10
C HIS A 142 14.38 1.27 8.03
N ASP A 143 14.76 0.00 8.08
CA ASP A 143 15.64 -0.60 7.09
C ASP A 143 14.82 -1.21 5.94
N THR A 144 15.17 -0.88 4.70
CA THR A 144 14.50 -1.35 3.49
C THR A 144 15.51 -1.80 2.46
N PHE A 145 15.51 -3.08 2.14
CA PHE A 145 16.25 -3.64 1.01
C PHE A 145 15.29 -3.94 -0.14
N THR A 146 15.55 -3.37 -1.31
CA THR A 146 14.70 -3.51 -2.49
C THR A 146 15.48 -4.13 -3.62
N ILE A 147 14.90 -5.17 -4.22
CA ILE A 147 15.32 -5.77 -5.47
C ILE A 147 14.28 -5.39 -6.52
N PHE A 148 14.72 -4.75 -7.59
CA PHE A 148 13.87 -4.25 -8.66
C PHE A 148 14.26 -4.89 -10.00
N VAL A 149 13.28 -5.36 -10.75
CA VAL A 149 13.49 -5.94 -12.08
C VAL A 149 12.51 -5.33 -13.07
N GLU A 150 13.01 -4.75 -14.14
CA GLU A 150 12.21 -4.27 -15.27
C GLU A 150 12.33 -5.25 -16.44
N ALA A 151 11.19 -5.69 -16.96
CA ALA A 151 11.13 -6.82 -17.87
C ALA A 151 11.80 -6.53 -19.22
N ALA A 152 11.57 -5.37 -19.82
CA ALA A 152 12.16 -5.02 -21.11
C ALA A 152 13.69 -4.95 -21.03
N THR A 153 14.22 -4.44 -19.93
CA THR A 153 15.65 -4.34 -19.62
C THR A 153 16.26 -5.73 -19.46
N LEU A 154 15.62 -6.61 -18.68
CA LEU A 154 16.07 -7.99 -18.51
C LEU A 154 16.10 -8.74 -19.86
N LEU A 155 15.00 -8.69 -20.62
CA LEU A 155 14.90 -9.36 -21.92
C LEU A 155 15.94 -8.84 -22.92
N SER A 156 16.18 -7.53 -22.93
CA SER A 156 17.21 -6.92 -23.79
C SER A 156 18.60 -7.45 -23.47
N LYS A 157 18.96 -7.54 -22.19
CA LYS A 157 20.26 -8.06 -21.74
C LYS A 157 20.43 -9.56 -22.02
N LEU A 158 19.38 -10.36 -21.81
CA LEU A 158 19.40 -11.79 -22.13
C LEU A 158 19.51 -12.05 -23.64
N LYS A 159 18.85 -11.22 -24.47
CA LYS A 159 19.02 -11.27 -25.93
C LYS A 159 20.46 -10.94 -26.35
N GLN A 160 21.07 -9.90 -25.77
CA GLN A 160 22.46 -9.54 -26.04
C GLN A 160 23.44 -10.68 -25.71
N LYS A 161 23.11 -11.50 -24.70
CA LYS A 161 23.89 -12.70 -24.33
C LYS A 161 23.51 -13.97 -25.11
N ASN A 162 22.65 -13.88 -26.12
CA ASN A 162 22.15 -15.01 -26.90
C ASN A 162 21.46 -16.11 -26.05
N LEU A 163 20.90 -15.75 -24.89
CA LEU A 163 20.20 -16.67 -23.98
C LEU A 163 18.70 -16.77 -24.28
N LEU A 164 18.17 -15.86 -25.08
CA LEU A 164 16.80 -15.91 -25.59
C LEU A 164 16.68 -15.25 -26.96
N GLU A 165 15.62 -15.61 -27.67
CA GLU A 165 15.20 -15.00 -28.92
C GLU A 165 13.89 -14.23 -28.72
N VAL A 166 13.93 -12.94 -29.02
CA VAL A 166 12.79 -12.02 -28.90
C VAL A 166 12.94 -10.88 -29.91
N SER A 167 11.83 -10.45 -30.52
CA SER A 167 11.84 -9.30 -31.43
C SER A 167 11.93 -7.97 -30.67
N LYS A 168 12.32 -6.89 -31.36
CA LYS A 168 12.32 -5.54 -30.75
C LYS A 168 10.90 -5.10 -30.34
N SER A 169 9.89 -5.44 -31.15
CA SER A 169 8.48 -5.13 -30.84
C SER A 169 7.99 -5.90 -29.61
N GLN A 170 8.38 -7.17 -29.46
CA GLN A 170 8.07 -7.97 -28.28
C GLN A 170 8.74 -7.41 -27.03
N ILE A 171 10.01 -7.01 -27.07
CA ILE A 171 10.67 -6.32 -25.93
C ILE A 171 9.88 -5.06 -25.53
N GLY A 172 9.42 -4.27 -26.51
CA GLY A 172 8.58 -3.10 -26.27
C GLY A 172 7.26 -3.43 -25.57
N ALA A 173 6.67 -4.59 -25.82
CA ALA A 173 5.43 -5.02 -25.16
C ALA A 173 5.62 -5.31 -23.66
N PHE A 174 6.84 -5.63 -23.23
CA PHE A 174 7.18 -5.81 -21.81
C PHE A 174 7.53 -4.49 -21.10
N ALA A 175 7.58 -3.36 -21.81
CA ALA A 175 7.90 -2.07 -21.21
C ALA A 175 6.89 -1.70 -20.13
N GLY A 176 7.38 -1.46 -18.91
CA GLY A 176 6.53 -1.13 -17.76
C GLY A 176 5.91 -2.35 -17.06
N VAL A 177 6.32 -3.57 -17.43
CA VAL A 177 6.16 -4.76 -16.58
C VAL A 177 7.33 -4.80 -15.61
N THR A 178 7.05 -4.79 -14.30
CA THR A 178 8.09 -4.80 -13.27
C THR A 178 7.81 -5.80 -12.18
N PHE A 179 8.88 -6.32 -11.59
CA PHE A 179 8.87 -7.03 -10.33
C PHE A 179 9.64 -6.23 -9.29
N THR A 180 9.12 -6.19 -8.07
CA THR A 180 9.78 -5.55 -6.94
C THR A 180 9.64 -6.43 -5.71
N ARG A 181 10.78 -6.84 -5.15
CA ARG A 181 10.84 -7.51 -3.85
C ARG A 181 11.43 -6.54 -2.83
N LYS A 182 10.68 -6.23 -1.79
CA LYS A 182 11.11 -5.41 -0.67
C LYS A 182 11.24 -6.27 0.59
N TYR A 183 12.31 -6.07 1.33
CA TYR A 183 12.52 -6.61 2.66
C TYR A 183 12.67 -5.42 3.60
N HIS A 184 11.71 -5.26 4.49
CA HIS A 184 11.70 -4.24 5.52
C HIS A 184 12.05 -4.86 6.86
N HIS A 185 12.83 -4.13 7.64
CA HIS A 185 13.12 -4.43 9.03
C HIS A 185 12.93 -3.17 9.87
N TYR A 186 12.03 -3.24 10.85
CA TYR A 186 11.83 -2.20 11.85
C TYR A 186 12.47 -2.68 13.15
N HIS A 187 13.27 -1.81 13.75
CA HIS A 187 13.89 -2.04 15.06
C HIS A 187 14.19 -0.68 15.72
N PHE A 188 14.70 -0.71 16.95
CA PHE A 188 14.83 0.48 17.78
C PHE A 188 16.27 0.76 18.19
N ALA A 189 16.57 2.04 18.42
CA ALA A 189 17.84 2.49 18.96
C ALA A 189 17.63 3.62 19.98
N ASP A 190 18.52 3.73 20.97
CA ASP A 190 18.38 4.76 22.02
C ASP A 190 18.66 6.18 21.52
N THR A 191 19.46 6.30 20.44
CA THR A 191 19.83 7.61 19.88
C THR A 191 19.83 7.55 18.36
N TYR A 192 19.67 8.70 17.72
CA TYR A 192 19.77 8.84 16.27
C TYR A 192 21.09 8.26 15.72
N LEU A 193 22.22 8.54 16.36
CA LEU A 193 23.53 8.06 15.93
C LEU A 193 23.68 6.54 16.07
N LYS A 194 23.18 5.96 17.18
CA LYS A 194 23.09 4.50 17.33
C LYS A 194 22.15 3.91 16.27
N GLY A 195 21.06 4.59 15.93
CA GLY A 195 20.14 4.19 14.86
C GLY A 195 20.78 4.22 13.47
N LEU A 196 21.65 5.19 13.18
CA LEU A 196 22.38 5.23 11.90
C LEU A 196 23.35 4.06 11.76
N LYS A 197 24.03 3.70 12.86
CA LYS A 197 25.04 2.64 12.90
C LYS A 197 24.49 1.28 13.35
N SER A 198 23.17 1.15 13.49
CA SER A 198 22.53 -0.08 13.93
C SER A 198 22.82 -1.24 12.97
N ASP A 199 22.73 -2.47 13.45
CA ASP A 199 23.07 -3.70 12.72
C ASP A 199 22.77 -3.64 11.20
N PHE A 200 23.82 -3.43 10.39
CA PHE A 200 23.72 -3.31 8.94
C PHE A 200 23.28 -4.63 8.28
N SER A 201 23.36 -5.77 8.96
CA SER A 201 22.83 -7.03 8.44
C SER A 201 21.30 -7.00 8.31
N LYS A 202 20.60 -6.24 9.17
CA LYS A 202 19.13 -6.00 9.07
C LYS A 202 18.76 -5.18 7.84
N LEU A 203 19.70 -4.42 7.29
CA LEU A 203 19.53 -3.63 6.06
C LEU A 203 19.98 -4.40 4.83
N PHE A 204 21.27 -4.74 4.71
CA PHE A 204 21.83 -5.28 3.48
C PHE A 204 21.63 -6.78 3.30
N LEU A 205 21.41 -7.52 4.39
CA LEU A 205 21.27 -8.98 4.39
C LEU A 205 19.88 -9.41 4.91
N SER A 206 18.90 -8.50 4.88
CA SER A 206 17.53 -8.74 5.37
C SER A 206 16.87 -9.96 4.73
N PHE A 207 17.20 -10.25 3.47
CA PHE A 207 16.72 -11.40 2.72
C PHE A 207 17.14 -12.76 3.32
N LEU A 208 18.27 -12.82 4.04
CA LEU A 208 18.72 -14.04 4.72
C LEU A 208 17.90 -14.35 5.97
N LYS A 209 17.16 -13.38 6.51
CA LYS A 209 16.41 -13.53 7.76
C LYS A 209 15.02 -14.17 7.56
N PHE A 210 14.52 -14.27 6.32
CA PHE A 210 13.21 -14.87 6.02
C PHE A 210 13.28 -16.40 5.92
N ASN A 211 13.61 -17.03 7.05
CA ASN A 211 13.64 -18.48 7.26
C ASN A 211 13.22 -18.81 8.72
N PRO A 212 13.02 -20.08 9.10
CA PRO A 212 12.57 -20.44 10.45
C PRO A 212 13.48 -19.92 11.56
N GLN A 213 14.80 -20.04 11.42
CA GLN A 213 15.78 -19.56 12.40
C GLN A 213 15.71 -18.03 12.55
N GLY A 214 15.59 -17.32 11.43
CA GLY A 214 15.43 -15.87 11.42
C GLY A 214 14.12 -15.43 12.10
N ALA A 215 13.01 -16.12 11.84
CA ALA A 215 11.73 -15.85 12.49
C ALA A 215 11.75 -16.11 14.01
N LEU A 216 12.47 -17.16 14.46
CA LEU A 216 12.62 -17.49 15.88
C LEU A 216 13.55 -16.55 16.65
N SER A 217 14.41 -15.81 15.94
CA SER A 217 15.41 -14.88 16.50
C SER A 217 15.00 -13.41 16.42
N ILE A 218 13.77 -13.12 15.98
CA ILE A 218 13.22 -11.75 16.02
C ILE A 218 13.16 -11.29 17.46
N SER A 219 13.77 -10.14 17.75
CA SER A 219 13.75 -9.58 19.10
C SER A 219 12.38 -8.97 19.43
N PRO A 220 12.04 -8.80 20.72
CA PRO A 220 10.82 -8.10 21.11
C PRO A 220 10.69 -6.74 20.41
N TYR A 221 9.48 -6.41 19.96
CA TYR A 221 9.11 -5.21 19.22
C TYR A 221 9.65 -5.10 17.79
N GLU A 222 10.50 -6.02 17.34
CA GLU A 222 11.00 -5.98 15.96
C GLU A 222 9.97 -6.49 14.97
N VAL A 223 9.95 -5.86 13.79
CA VAL A 223 9.09 -6.27 12.68
C VAL A 223 9.93 -6.55 11.45
N MET A 224 9.78 -7.75 10.91
CA MET A 224 10.32 -8.11 9.61
C MET A 224 9.18 -8.24 8.60
N LYS A 225 9.33 -7.62 7.43
CA LYS A 225 8.30 -7.66 6.40
C LYS A 225 8.89 -7.91 5.01
N LYS A 226 8.42 -8.92 4.31
CA LYS A 226 8.74 -9.18 2.90
C LYS A 226 7.55 -8.80 2.04
N THR A 227 7.77 -8.09 0.95
CA THR A 227 6.73 -7.67 0.02
C THR A 227 7.17 -7.89 -1.42
N ASP A 228 6.43 -8.73 -2.13
CA ASP A 228 6.61 -9.01 -3.55
C ASP A 228 5.49 -8.33 -4.34
N ILE A 229 5.86 -7.51 -5.33
CA ILE A 229 4.94 -6.70 -6.12
C ILE A 229 5.22 -6.92 -7.60
N PHE A 230 4.19 -7.31 -8.34
CA PHE A 230 4.17 -7.26 -9.79
C PHE A 230 3.32 -6.08 -10.25
N THR A 231 3.90 -5.21 -11.08
CA THR A 231 3.17 -4.11 -11.68
C THR A 231 3.23 -4.17 -13.18
N TYR A 232 2.18 -3.63 -13.79
CA TYR A 232 2.09 -3.47 -15.23
C TYR A 232 1.62 -2.05 -15.56
N ASN A 233 2.25 -1.45 -16.57
CA ASN A 233 1.87 -0.18 -17.16
C ASN A 233 1.66 -0.33 -18.67
N ALA A 234 0.52 0.13 -19.18
CA ALA A 234 0.28 0.24 -20.61
C ALA A 234 0.93 1.54 -21.11
N GLY A 235 2.04 1.45 -21.85
CA GLY A 235 2.60 2.60 -22.61
C GLY A 235 3.66 3.45 -21.89
N GLY A 236 4.56 2.85 -21.11
CA GLY A 236 5.76 3.59 -20.66
C GLY A 236 6.73 2.77 -19.80
N VAL A 237 8.03 2.97 -20.06
CA VAL A 237 9.16 2.38 -19.31
C VAL A 237 9.21 2.93 -17.88
N VAL A 238 9.28 2.06 -16.88
CA VAL A 238 9.48 2.42 -15.47
C VAL A 238 10.98 2.39 -15.17
N ARG A 239 11.54 3.50 -14.68
CA ARG A 239 12.95 3.57 -14.27
C ARG A 239 13.10 3.09 -12.83
N ALA A 240 14.23 2.43 -12.53
CA ALA A 240 14.61 2.05 -11.17
C ALA A 240 14.60 3.28 -10.22
N PRO A 241 14.32 3.10 -8.93
CA PRO A 241 14.39 4.19 -7.97
C PRO A 241 15.81 4.78 -7.98
N ALA A 242 15.92 6.05 -8.37
CA ALA A 242 17.18 6.78 -8.25
C ALA A 242 17.52 6.84 -6.77
N GLY A 243 18.74 6.43 -6.39
CA GLY A 243 19.24 6.22 -5.01
C GLY A 243 19.27 7.46 -4.09
N ASN A 244 18.24 8.29 -4.13
CA ASN A 244 18.06 9.51 -3.38
C ASN A 244 16.79 9.42 -2.50
N GLY A 245 16.46 8.28 -1.88
CA GLY A 245 15.35 8.16 -0.92
C GLY A 245 13.94 8.47 -1.43
N LEU A 246 13.77 8.82 -2.71
CA LEU A 246 12.48 9.06 -3.33
C LEU A 246 11.91 7.70 -3.75
N GLU A 247 11.14 7.09 -2.85
CA GLU A 247 10.19 6.06 -3.24
C GLU A 247 9.36 6.56 -4.43
N LEU A 248 9.32 5.76 -5.50
CA LEU A 248 8.36 5.80 -6.63
C LEU A 248 7.37 6.99 -6.60
N GLN A 249 7.86 8.20 -6.84
CA GLN A 249 7.07 9.33 -7.32
C GLN A 249 7.26 9.44 -8.83
N ALA A 250 7.11 8.31 -9.52
CA ALA A 250 6.77 8.38 -10.93
C ALA A 250 5.27 8.70 -10.98
N GLY A 251 4.91 9.87 -11.53
CA GLY A 251 3.52 10.32 -11.77
C GLY A 251 2.77 9.47 -12.81
N VAL A 252 2.94 8.16 -12.76
CA VAL A 252 2.34 7.14 -13.62
C VAL A 252 1.53 6.22 -12.73
N LEU A 253 0.23 6.15 -12.95
CA LEU A 253 -0.68 5.23 -12.25
C LEU A 253 -0.34 3.78 -12.66
N THR A 254 0.66 3.17 -12.01
CA THR A 254 0.97 1.73 -12.19
C THR A 254 -0.16 0.89 -11.62
N LYS A 255 -0.67 -0.09 -12.39
CA LYS A 255 -1.62 -1.07 -11.86
C LYS A 255 -0.84 -2.22 -11.22
N THR A 256 -1.08 -2.47 -9.94
CA THR A 256 -0.57 -3.66 -9.25
C THR A 256 -1.34 -4.88 -9.70
N ALA A 257 -0.68 -5.81 -10.38
CA ALA A 257 -1.28 -7.07 -10.83
C ALA A 257 -1.33 -8.08 -9.66
N TYR A 258 -0.23 -8.17 -8.92
CA TYR A 258 -0.08 -9.04 -7.77
C TYR A 258 0.74 -8.36 -6.69
N LYS A 259 0.36 -8.59 -5.43
CA LYS A 259 1.12 -8.19 -4.25
C LYS A 259 1.01 -9.27 -3.19
N ASN A 260 2.14 -9.85 -2.79
CA ASN A 260 2.23 -10.76 -1.65
C ASN A 260 3.07 -10.12 -0.55
N GLU A 261 2.60 -10.18 0.68
CA GLU A 261 3.19 -9.50 1.82
C GLU A 261 3.19 -10.44 3.02
N VAL A 262 4.38 -10.74 3.55
CA VAL A 262 4.56 -11.51 4.78
C VAL A 262 5.14 -10.58 5.83
N MET A 263 4.56 -10.58 7.03
CA MET A 263 5.01 -9.80 8.17
C MET A 263 5.18 -10.72 9.37
N LEU A 264 6.31 -10.59 10.06
CA LEU A 264 6.66 -11.27 11.29
C LEU A 264 6.91 -10.19 12.35
N GLN A 265 6.28 -10.30 13.51
CA GLN A 265 6.44 -9.37 14.62
C GLN A 265 6.84 -10.14 15.88
N GLY A 266 7.99 -9.81 16.44
CA GLY A 266 8.39 -10.25 17.78
C GLY A 266 7.64 -9.42 18.81
N LEU A 267 7.04 -10.07 19.80
CA LEU A 267 6.20 -9.39 20.79
C LEU A 267 7.00 -9.03 22.03
N GLY A 268 6.81 -7.81 22.52
CA GLY A 268 7.23 -7.40 23.86
C GLY A 268 6.04 -7.08 24.77
N PRO A 269 6.28 -6.80 26.06
CA PRO A 269 5.21 -6.56 27.05
C PRO A 269 4.17 -5.48 26.66
N GLN A 270 4.58 -4.47 25.88
CA GLN A 270 3.70 -3.37 25.45
C GLN A 270 2.80 -3.73 24.25
N ASP A 271 3.02 -4.89 23.61
CA ASP A 271 2.20 -5.36 22.49
C ASP A 271 0.94 -6.14 22.93
N ASN A 272 0.70 -6.18 24.25
CA ASN A 272 -0.34 -6.96 24.92
C ASN A 272 -0.39 -8.42 24.40
N PRO A 273 0.71 -9.20 24.53
CA PRO A 273 0.74 -10.59 24.11
C PRO A 273 -0.21 -11.45 24.97
N LYS A 274 -0.78 -12.49 24.38
CA LYS A 274 -1.40 -13.58 25.17
C LYS A 274 -0.31 -14.31 25.98
N PRO A 275 -0.66 -15.06 27.05
CA PRO A 275 0.31 -15.88 27.78
C PRO A 275 1.13 -16.74 26.81
N GLU A 276 2.46 -16.70 26.97
CA GLU A 276 3.46 -17.40 26.14
C GLU A 276 3.52 -17.02 24.64
N GLU A 277 2.73 -16.05 24.17
CA GLU A 277 2.75 -15.57 22.78
C GLU A 277 4.06 -14.81 22.52
N PHE A 278 4.84 -15.24 21.52
CA PHE A 278 6.13 -14.62 21.22
C PHE A 278 6.22 -14.04 19.80
N LEU A 279 5.39 -14.53 18.87
CA LEU A 279 5.48 -14.17 17.45
C LEU A 279 4.09 -14.06 16.83
N ARG A 280 3.83 -12.95 16.13
CA ARG A 280 2.68 -12.79 15.24
C ARG A 280 3.14 -12.86 13.79
N VAL A 281 2.43 -13.64 12.97
CA VAL A 281 2.67 -13.78 11.54
C VAL A 281 1.45 -13.32 10.77
N SER A 282 1.65 -12.48 9.76
CA SER A 282 0.59 -12.06 8.84
C SER A 282 1.01 -12.31 7.40
N ILE A 283 0.14 -12.97 6.64
CA ILE A 283 0.34 -13.25 5.22
C ILE A 283 -0.81 -12.57 4.47
N LYS A 284 -0.49 -11.67 3.55
CA LYS A 284 -1.46 -10.90 2.78
C LYS A 284 -1.17 -11.01 1.28
N GLN A 285 -2.14 -11.55 0.54
CA GLN A 285 -2.09 -11.63 -0.90
C GLN A 285 -3.16 -10.75 -1.52
N ASN A 286 -2.78 -9.84 -2.43
CA ASN A 286 -3.71 -9.06 -3.25
C ASN A 286 -3.47 -9.41 -4.71
N LYS A 287 -4.54 -9.76 -5.39
CA LYS A 287 -4.52 -10.18 -6.79
C LYS A 287 -5.56 -9.35 -7.55
N THR A 288 -5.20 -8.85 -8.73
CA THR A 288 -6.12 -8.05 -9.57
C THR A 288 -6.29 -8.74 -10.92
N ILE A 289 -7.54 -9.01 -11.32
CA ILE A 289 -7.85 -9.59 -12.62
C ILE A 289 -7.50 -8.56 -13.71
N SER A 290 -6.64 -8.95 -14.66
CA SER A 290 -6.30 -8.15 -15.85
C SER A 290 -6.84 -8.80 -17.13
N THR A 291 -6.89 -8.06 -18.24
CA THR A 291 -7.42 -8.55 -19.53
C THR A 291 -6.47 -9.57 -20.19
N GLY A 292 -7.01 -10.48 -21.02
CA GLY A 292 -6.31 -11.65 -21.59
C GLY A 292 -4.90 -11.41 -22.15
N ALA A 293 -4.71 -10.38 -22.99
CA ALA A 293 -3.40 -10.08 -23.61
C ALA A 293 -2.33 -9.57 -22.62
N HIS A 294 -2.73 -8.98 -21.48
CA HIS A 294 -1.79 -8.54 -20.45
C HIS A 294 -1.42 -9.66 -19.48
N LEU A 295 -2.31 -10.65 -19.32
CA LEU A 295 -2.05 -11.84 -18.51
C LEU A 295 -0.91 -12.67 -19.09
N SER A 296 -0.86 -12.86 -20.41
CA SER A 296 0.17 -13.68 -21.06
C SER A 296 1.58 -13.11 -20.89
N LEU A 297 1.75 -11.78 -21.03
CA LEU A 297 3.03 -11.10 -20.81
C LEU A 297 3.49 -11.20 -19.34
N GLN A 298 2.56 -10.98 -18.40
CA GLN A 298 2.85 -11.10 -16.97
C GLN A 298 3.30 -12.52 -16.61
N TYR A 299 2.65 -13.52 -17.18
CA TYR A 299 2.94 -14.92 -16.90
C TYR A 299 4.27 -15.37 -17.51
N ASP A 300 4.60 -14.94 -18.75
CA ASP A 300 5.92 -15.16 -19.35
C ASP A 300 7.04 -14.53 -18.49
N PHE A 301 6.85 -13.28 -18.07
CA PHE A 301 7.86 -12.60 -17.25
C PHE A 301 8.01 -13.26 -15.87
N PHE A 302 6.90 -13.63 -15.23
CA PHE A 302 6.92 -14.33 -13.95
C PHE A 302 7.69 -15.65 -14.02
N ASN A 303 7.41 -16.49 -15.03
CA ASN A 303 8.10 -17.75 -15.22
C ASN A 303 9.59 -17.55 -15.50
N LEU A 304 9.94 -16.51 -16.27
CA LEU A 304 11.34 -16.14 -16.50
C LEU A 304 12.05 -15.75 -15.18
N LEU A 305 11.42 -14.93 -14.33
CA LEU A 305 11.98 -14.57 -13.02
C LEU A 305 12.13 -15.79 -12.11
N ASN A 306 11.16 -16.70 -12.12
CA ASN A 306 11.24 -17.94 -11.32
C ASN A 306 12.44 -18.81 -11.71
N ILE A 307 12.79 -18.87 -12.99
CA ILE A 307 13.96 -19.64 -13.46
C ILE A 307 15.28 -18.93 -13.14
N LEU A 308 15.31 -17.62 -13.37
CA LEU A 308 16.55 -16.84 -13.33
C LEU A 308 16.92 -16.40 -11.92
N LEU A 309 15.95 -15.91 -11.16
CA LEU A 309 16.19 -15.18 -9.92
C LEU A 309 15.54 -15.86 -8.72
N LEU A 310 14.29 -16.31 -8.82
CA LEU A 310 13.48 -16.61 -7.63
C LEU A 310 13.44 -18.09 -7.26
N SER A 311 13.97 -19.00 -8.08
CA SER A 311 13.92 -20.47 -7.87
C SER A 311 12.59 -20.97 -7.31
N TYR A 312 11.49 -20.47 -7.86
CA TYR A 312 10.14 -20.89 -7.47
C TYR A 312 9.79 -20.61 -5.99
N ASP A 313 10.47 -19.65 -5.36
CA ASP A 313 10.05 -19.10 -4.07
C ASP A 313 8.68 -18.41 -4.15
N LEU A 314 8.20 -18.13 -5.37
CA LEU A 314 6.88 -17.58 -5.63
C LEU A 314 6.07 -18.50 -6.54
N GLU A 315 4.79 -18.64 -6.17
CA GLU A 315 3.74 -19.22 -7.00
C GLU A 315 2.77 -18.11 -7.39
N TYR A 316 2.45 -18.05 -8.69
CA TYR A 316 1.54 -17.07 -9.25
C TYR A 316 0.28 -17.78 -9.72
N GLU A 317 -0.77 -17.63 -8.93
CA GLU A 317 -2.10 -18.15 -9.23
C GLU A 317 -3.10 -17.00 -9.27
N TYR A 318 -4.01 -17.02 -10.24
CA TYR A 318 -5.11 -16.06 -10.35
C TYR A 318 -6.14 -16.31 -9.24
N GLY A 319 -6.74 -15.27 -8.64
CA GLY A 319 -7.79 -15.47 -7.63
C GLY A 319 -7.92 -14.34 -6.61
N ASN A 320 -8.64 -14.61 -5.51
CA ASN A 320 -9.08 -13.63 -4.51
C ASN A 320 -7.94 -13.00 -3.67
N THR A 321 -8.26 -11.91 -2.97
CA THR A 321 -7.38 -11.30 -1.96
C THR A 321 -7.63 -11.97 -0.62
N SER A 322 -6.60 -12.56 -0.02
CA SER A 322 -6.65 -13.22 1.28
C SER A 322 -5.67 -12.57 2.26
N LYS A 323 -6.04 -12.55 3.53
CA LYS A 323 -5.11 -12.24 4.62
C LYS A 323 -5.32 -13.21 5.78
N THR A 324 -4.24 -13.84 6.20
CA THR A 324 -4.21 -14.79 7.31
C THR A 324 -3.37 -14.21 8.43
N TYR A 325 -3.86 -14.33 9.67
CA TYR A 325 -3.17 -13.92 10.89
C TYR A 325 -2.95 -15.14 11.78
N LEU A 326 -1.70 -15.33 12.21
CA LEU A 326 -1.32 -16.41 13.10
C LEU A 326 -0.58 -15.86 14.32
N SER A 327 -0.79 -16.51 15.47
CA SER A 327 -0.04 -16.27 16.71
C SER A 327 0.67 -17.55 17.12
N PHE A 328 1.95 -17.45 17.46
CA PHE A 328 2.79 -18.58 17.89
C PHE A 328 3.20 -18.41 19.35
N TYR A 329 3.24 -19.54 20.06
CA TYR A 329 3.48 -19.62 21.49
C TYR A 329 4.76 -20.39 21.78
N ASN A 330 5.35 -20.21 22.97
CA ASN A 330 6.63 -20.84 23.31
C ASN A 330 6.71 -22.37 23.02
N PRO A 331 5.66 -23.19 23.24
CA PRO A 331 5.67 -24.60 22.86
C PRO A 331 5.87 -24.85 21.36
N ASP A 332 5.45 -23.91 20.50
CA ASP A 332 5.58 -24.02 19.05
C ASP A 332 7.04 -23.89 18.58
N ARG A 333 7.94 -23.32 19.40
CA ARG A 333 9.38 -23.26 19.09
C ARG A 333 9.98 -24.65 18.90
N PHE A 334 9.55 -25.62 19.71
CA PHE A 334 10.00 -27.00 19.59
C PHE A 334 9.52 -27.63 18.29
N LYS A 335 8.24 -27.45 17.95
CA LYS A 335 7.62 -27.93 16.71
C LYS A 335 8.31 -27.32 15.46
N ILE A 336 8.57 -26.02 15.45
CA ILE A 336 9.27 -25.34 14.34
C ILE A 336 10.69 -25.89 14.14
N ASN A 337 11.38 -26.28 15.22
CA ASN A 337 12.75 -26.77 15.14
C ASN A 337 12.83 -28.25 14.77
N HIS A 338 11.95 -29.09 15.31
CA HIS A 338 12.09 -30.55 15.30
C HIS A 338 11.04 -31.29 14.47
N ASP A 339 9.83 -30.73 14.30
CA ASP A 339 8.80 -31.37 13.48
C ASP A 339 8.98 -31.00 12.00
N ARG A 340 9.23 -32.00 11.16
CA ARG A 340 9.51 -31.81 9.73
C ARG A 340 8.35 -31.17 8.97
N PHE A 341 7.11 -31.56 9.26
CA PHE A 341 5.93 -31.10 8.52
C PHE A 341 5.57 -29.67 8.93
N MET A 342 5.52 -29.42 10.24
CA MET A 342 5.24 -28.10 10.77
C MET A 342 6.34 -27.08 10.42
N ARG A 343 7.62 -27.49 10.47
CA ARG A 343 8.74 -26.65 10.01
C ARG A 343 8.64 -26.32 8.51
N SER A 344 8.27 -27.29 7.69
CA SER A 344 8.14 -27.11 6.24
C SER A 344 6.98 -26.17 5.88
N GLU A 345 5.84 -26.32 6.55
CA GLU A 345 4.70 -25.42 6.40
C GLU A 345 5.04 -24.01 6.91
N PHE A 346 5.69 -23.89 8.08
CA PHE A 346 6.14 -22.60 8.62
C PHE A 346 7.13 -21.89 7.69
N HIS A 347 8.10 -22.62 7.11
CA HIS A 347 9.00 -22.08 6.10
C HIS A 347 8.25 -21.59 4.86
N SER A 348 7.25 -22.35 4.41
CA SER A 348 6.40 -21.98 3.26
C SER A 348 5.56 -20.73 3.55
N MET A 349 5.03 -20.60 4.76
CA MET A 349 4.32 -19.41 5.25
C MET A 349 5.23 -18.17 5.27
N ILE A 350 6.46 -18.28 5.77
CA ILE A 350 7.45 -17.18 5.72
C ILE A 350 7.82 -16.83 4.27
N LYS A 351 7.76 -17.82 3.37
CA LYS A 351 7.89 -17.58 1.92
C LYS A 351 6.66 -16.92 1.29
N GLY A 352 5.52 -16.88 1.98
CA GLY A 352 4.31 -16.19 1.57
C GLY A 352 3.27 -17.08 0.90
N LYS A 353 3.35 -18.39 1.13
CA LYS A 353 2.27 -19.33 0.80
C LYS A 353 1.13 -19.18 1.81
N PRO A 354 -0.12 -19.09 1.35
CA PRO A 354 -1.26 -18.80 2.22
C PRO A 354 -1.89 -20.08 2.82
N GLU A 355 -1.57 -21.27 2.30
CA GLU A 355 -2.12 -22.52 2.83
C GLU A 355 -1.58 -22.80 4.23
N VAL A 356 -2.50 -23.06 5.17
CA VAL A 356 -2.20 -23.39 6.55
C VAL A 356 -3.03 -24.61 6.93
N ASN A 357 -2.38 -25.77 7.08
CA ASN A 357 -3.01 -27.03 7.43
C ASN A 357 -2.57 -27.52 8.82
N PHE A 358 -1.27 -27.56 9.08
CA PHE A 358 -0.72 -28.06 10.36
C PHE A 358 -0.73 -26.99 11.47
N TRP A 359 -0.79 -25.71 11.10
CA TRP A 359 -0.88 -24.58 12.04
C TRP A 359 -2.28 -23.97 12.13
N SER A 360 -3.34 -24.75 11.87
CA SER A 360 -4.73 -24.28 11.92
C SER A 360 -5.10 -23.65 13.26
N ASP A 361 -4.64 -24.23 14.36
CA ASP A 361 -4.97 -23.80 15.72
C ASP A 361 -4.28 -22.48 16.09
N ASN A 362 -3.22 -22.12 15.36
CA ASN A 362 -2.50 -20.86 15.53
C ASN A 362 -3.17 -19.71 14.77
N ILE A 363 -4.18 -19.98 13.95
CA ILE A 363 -4.90 -18.96 13.20
C ILE A 363 -5.79 -18.17 14.17
N THR A 364 -5.43 -16.91 14.38
CA THR A 364 -6.21 -15.98 15.22
C THR A 364 -7.23 -15.19 14.40
N GLY A 365 -7.07 -15.17 13.08
CA GLY A 365 -8.14 -14.72 12.20
C GLY A 365 -7.85 -14.85 10.71
N HIS A 366 -8.95 -14.82 9.96
CA HIS A 366 -8.95 -14.78 8.51
C HIS A 366 -9.70 -13.55 8.03
N GLU A 367 -9.10 -12.88 7.03
CA GLU A 367 -9.68 -11.72 6.40
C GLU A 367 -9.77 -11.92 4.88
N GLU A 368 -10.99 -12.07 4.38
CA GLU A 368 -11.27 -12.13 2.94
C GLU A 368 -11.75 -10.77 2.44
N ARG A 369 -11.22 -10.35 1.29
CA ARG A 369 -11.53 -9.04 0.72
C ARG A 369 -12.00 -9.12 -0.72
N MET A 370 -13.17 -8.55 -0.98
CA MET A 370 -13.69 -8.34 -2.33
C MET A 370 -13.67 -6.86 -2.67
N LYS A 371 -12.99 -6.48 -3.75
CA LYS A 371 -12.83 -5.08 -4.16
C LYS A 371 -13.45 -4.81 -5.52
N GLU A 372 -14.41 -3.91 -5.55
CA GLU A 372 -15.02 -3.41 -6.78
C GLU A 372 -14.46 -2.01 -7.11
N ASN A 373 -13.97 -1.83 -8.34
CA ASN A 373 -13.39 -0.55 -8.79
C ASN A 373 -14.26 0.08 -9.89
N LEU A 374 -14.75 1.30 -9.66
CA LEU A 374 -15.47 2.09 -10.66
C LEU A 374 -14.61 3.29 -11.08
N ASN A 375 -14.08 3.25 -12.31
CA ASN A 375 -13.27 4.31 -12.90
C ASN A 375 -14.07 5.05 -13.98
N SER A 376 -14.29 6.36 -13.85
CA SER A 376 -14.92 7.18 -14.90
C SER A 376 -13.85 7.96 -15.67
N ARG A 377 -13.52 7.51 -16.89
CA ARG A 377 -12.54 8.14 -17.78
C ARG A 377 -13.06 9.45 -18.43
N PHE A 378 -14.37 9.56 -18.61
CA PHE A 378 -15.01 10.65 -19.37
C PHE A 378 -15.07 12.00 -18.64
N ASN A 379 -15.06 12.03 -17.30
CA ASN A 379 -15.09 13.28 -16.52
C ASN A 379 -13.80 14.12 -16.59
N PHE A 380 -12.66 13.50 -16.95
CA PHE A 380 -11.37 14.17 -17.05
C PHE A 380 -11.35 15.19 -18.21
N LEU A 381 -11.95 14.85 -19.35
CA LEU A 381 -11.92 15.67 -20.57
C LEU A 381 -12.77 16.95 -20.47
N LEU A 382 -13.83 16.95 -19.65
CA LEU A 382 -14.79 18.06 -19.56
C LEU A 382 -14.53 19.02 -18.38
N LEU A 383 -13.94 18.55 -17.27
CA LEU A 383 -13.81 19.34 -16.03
C LEU A 383 -12.39 19.39 -15.46
N GLY A 384 -11.41 18.72 -16.09
CA GLY A 384 -10.00 18.71 -15.67
C GLY A 384 -9.72 18.05 -14.32
N ASN A 385 -10.65 17.22 -13.82
CA ASN A 385 -10.53 16.49 -12.55
C ASN A 385 -10.79 14.99 -12.79
N MET A 386 -9.93 14.12 -12.27
CA MET A 386 -10.16 12.67 -12.25
C MET A 386 -10.87 12.28 -10.96
N LYS A 387 -11.87 11.39 -11.03
CA LYS A 387 -12.57 10.84 -9.86
C LYS A 387 -12.50 9.32 -9.87
N LYS A 388 -12.07 8.73 -8.75
CA LYS A 388 -12.02 7.28 -8.54
C LYS A 388 -12.92 6.89 -7.37
N ARG A 389 -13.70 5.82 -7.52
CA ARG A 389 -14.50 5.24 -6.43
C ARG A 389 -14.26 3.75 -6.36
N ALA A 390 -14.14 3.24 -5.15
CA ALA A 390 -14.03 1.80 -4.92
C ALA A 390 -14.75 1.45 -3.62
N THR A 391 -15.32 0.26 -3.57
CA THR A 391 -15.86 -0.35 -2.36
C THR A 391 -15.10 -1.65 -2.14
N GLU A 392 -14.66 -1.87 -0.91
CA GLU A 392 -13.99 -3.08 -0.48
C GLU A 392 -14.80 -3.69 0.66
N GLN A 393 -15.33 -4.89 0.47
CA GLN A 393 -15.91 -5.68 1.53
C GLN A 393 -14.80 -6.46 2.21
N ILE A 394 -14.85 -6.54 3.53
CA ILE A 394 -13.84 -7.15 4.38
C ILE A 394 -14.57 -8.05 5.37
N LYS A 395 -14.39 -9.36 5.25
CA LYS A 395 -14.95 -10.31 6.21
C LYS A 395 -13.83 -10.71 7.17
N ILE A 396 -13.98 -10.43 8.46
CA ILE A 396 -13.00 -10.77 9.51
C ILE A 396 -13.62 -11.83 10.41
N ILE A 397 -12.97 -12.98 10.50
CA ILE A 397 -13.30 -14.04 11.47
C ILE A 397 -12.21 -13.99 12.55
N LYS A 398 -12.59 -13.72 13.81
CA LYS A 398 -11.67 -13.67 14.96
C LYS A 398 -12.31 -14.37 16.15
N ASN A 399 -11.63 -15.37 16.72
CA ASN A 399 -12.11 -16.16 17.87
C ASN A 399 -13.55 -16.70 17.68
N GLY A 400 -13.88 -17.22 16.49
CA GLY A 400 -15.22 -17.74 16.18
C GLY A 400 -16.29 -16.68 15.88
N VAL A 401 -16.00 -15.39 16.08
CA VAL A 401 -16.91 -14.30 15.75
C VAL A 401 -16.63 -13.79 14.33
N GLU A 402 -17.64 -13.92 13.46
CA GLU A 402 -17.61 -13.39 12.10
C GLU A 402 -18.20 -11.97 12.06
N LYS A 403 -17.40 -11.00 11.59
CA LYS A 403 -17.87 -9.64 11.28
C LYS A 403 -17.54 -9.25 9.85
N THR A 404 -18.49 -8.60 9.19
CA THR A 404 -18.28 -8.01 7.87
C THR A 404 -18.14 -6.51 8.01
N PHE A 405 -17.12 -5.94 7.38
CA PHE A 405 -16.86 -4.52 7.29
C PHE A 405 -16.81 -4.09 5.82
N PHE A 406 -16.96 -2.80 5.61
CA PHE A 406 -16.86 -2.19 4.29
C PHE A 406 -15.95 -0.96 4.34
N LYS A 407 -15.11 -0.81 3.32
CA LYS A 407 -14.31 0.39 3.06
C LYS A 407 -14.76 1.06 1.78
N ASN A 408 -15.24 2.28 1.91
CA ASN A 408 -15.68 3.13 0.82
C ASN A 408 -14.63 4.19 0.51
N TYR A 409 -14.05 4.11 -0.69
CA TYR A 409 -13.03 5.04 -1.18
C TYR A 409 -13.62 6.05 -2.17
N SER A 410 -13.24 7.31 -2.03
CA SER A 410 -13.47 8.37 -3.02
C SER A 410 -12.22 9.22 -3.18
N GLU A 411 -11.66 9.27 -4.39
CA GLU A 411 -10.45 10.02 -4.71
C GLU A 411 -10.73 11.06 -5.79
N SER A 412 -10.14 12.25 -5.66
CA SER A 412 -10.18 13.29 -6.67
C SER A 412 -8.82 13.94 -6.87
N ILE A 413 -8.36 13.99 -8.12
CA ILE A 413 -7.08 14.60 -8.50
C ILE A 413 -7.37 15.87 -9.32
N LYS A 414 -6.75 16.98 -8.91
CA LYS A 414 -6.81 18.28 -9.58
C LYS A 414 -5.40 18.78 -9.89
N TYR A 415 -5.13 19.04 -11.16
CA TYR A 415 -3.87 19.63 -11.62
C TYR A 415 -3.84 21.14 -11.43
N VAL A 416 -2.66 21.74 -11.27
CA VAL A 416 -2.47 23.18 -10.99
C VAL A 416 -2.12 24.01 -12.26
N GLN A 417 -1.88 23.39 -13.41
CA GLN A 417 -1.45 24.06 -14.67
C GLN A 417 -2.53 24.92 -15.36
N ASN A 418 -2.14 25.89 -16.20
CA ASN A 418 -3.02 26.78 -16.96
C ASN A 418 -3.93 26.00 -17.95
N PHE A 419 -5.17 26.45 -18.13
CA PHE A 419 -6.18 25.80 -18.99
C PHE A 419 -5.70 25.65 -20.45
N PHE A 420 -5.02 26.67 -21.00
CA PHE A 420 -4.53 26.66 -22.38
C PHE A 420 -3.38 25.69 -22.64
N SER A 421 -2.48 25.45 -21.66
CA SER A 421 -1.42 24.44 -21.84
C SER A 421 -1.98 23.02 -21.85
N ARG A 422 -3.18 22.80 -21.29
CA ARG A 422 -3.88 21.50 -21.26
C ARG A 422 -4.63 21.21 -22.56
N LEU A 423 -5.25 22.23 -23.17
CA LEU A 423 -6.00 22.07 -24.43
C LEU A 423 -5.06 21.89 -25.63
N PHE A 424 -3.98 22.68 -25.72
CA PHE A 424 -3.02 22.59 -26.82
C PHE A 424 -2.23 21.27 -26.81
N HIS A 425 -2.02 20.65 -25.64
CA HIS A 425 -1.40 19.32 -25.55
C HIS A 425 -2.35 18.16 -25.87
N SER A 426 -3.68 18.35 -25.82
CA SER A 426 -4.63 17.28 -26.20
C SER A 426 -5.04 17.35 -27.67
N LEU A 427 -5.08 18.54 -28.28
CA LEU A 427 -5.42 18.73 -29.70
C LEU A 427 -4.30 18.28 -30.64
N ILE A 428 -3.03 18.58 -30.32
CA ILE A 428 -1.88 18.11 -31.11
C ILE A 428 -1.70 16.58 -31.03
N LYS A 429 -2.08 15.98 -29.88
CA LYS A 429 -1.99 14.52 -29.63
C LYS A 429 -2.89 13.67 -30.52
N ARG A 430 -3.91 14.28 -31.14
CA ARG A 430 -4.86 13.60 -32.03
C ARG A 430 -4.49 13.76 -33.51
N ILE A 431 -3.63 14.72 -33.85
CA ILE A 431 -3.20 15.03 -35.22
C ILE A 431 -1.82 14.44 -35.51
N PHE A 432 -0.96 14.32 -34.50
CA PHE A 432 0.35 13.67 -34.61
C PHE A 432 0.49 12.66 -33.47
N ASN A 433 0.58 11.36 -33.81
CA ASN A 433 0.78 10.23 -32.89
C ASN A 433 2.14 10.29 -32.16
N PHE A 434 2.40 11.36 -31.42
CA PHE A 434 3.56 11.48 -30.53
C PHE A 434 3.10 11.29 -29.08
N GLU A 435 3.44 10.12 -28.53
CA GLU A 435 3.36 9.83 -27.11
C GLU A 435 4.37 10.70 -26.35
N THR A 436 3.89 11.82 -25.80
CA THR A 436 4.66 12.55 -24.80
C THR A 436 4.21 12.15 -23.39
N ALA A 437 5.18 11.64 -22.63
CA ALA A 437 5.11 11.47 -21.19
C ALA A 437 4.72 12.80 -20.53
N ILE A 438 3.52 12.83 -19.93
CA ILE A 438 2.99 14.04 -19.30
C ILE A 438 3.77 14.30 -18.01
N LYS A 439 4.78 15.19 -18.06
CA LYS A 439 5.44 15.76 -16.87
C LYS A 439 4.51 16.77 -16.20
N ASN A 440 3.61 16.30 -15.33
CA ASN A 440 2.75 17.20 -14.55
C ASN A 440 3.61 18.00 -13.54
N LYS A 441 3.63 19.32 -13.69
CA LYS A 441 4.48 20.21 -12.86
C LYS A 441 3.94 20.42 -11.44
N ALA A 442 2.62 20.25 -11.22
CA ALA A 442 2.00 20.32 -9.89
C ALA A 442 0.57 19.73 -9.87
N GLU A 443 0.22 19.03 -8.78
CA GLU A 443 -1.08 18.37 -8.57
C GLU A 443 -1.53 18.39 -7.10
N ILE A 444 -2.85 18.26 -6.90
CA ILE A 444 -3.50 18.12 -5.61
C ILE A 444 -4.41 16.89 -5.68
N ASN A 445 -4.20 15.96 -4.78
CA ASN A 445 -5.03 14.78 -4.61
C ASN A 445 -5.77 14.88 -3.26
N LYS A 446 -7.07 14.57 -3.30
CA LYS A 446 -7.92 14.42 -2.12
C LYS A 446 -8.54 13.06 -2.10
N LYS A 447 -8.42 12.36 -0.97
CA LYS A 447 -9.01 11.05 -0.78
C LYS A 447 -9.81 11.00 0.51
N MET A 448 -11.04 10.51 0.41
CA MET A 448 -11.91 10.22 1.54
C MET A 448 -12.11 8.72 1.63
N LEU A 449 -12.00 8.20 2.83
CA LEU A 449 -12.23 6.81 3.19
C LEU A 449 -13.25 6.76 4.31
N ILE A 450 -14.28 5.94 4.15
CA ILE A 450 -15.24 5.62 5.21
C ILE A 450 -15.14 4.12 5.45
N GLU A 451 -14.87 3.73 6.68
CA GLU A 451 -14.84 2.32 7.10
C GLU A 451 -16.01 2.08 8.06
N TYR A 452 -16.79 1.02 7.87
CA TYR A 452 -17.94 0.70 8.73
C TYR A 452 -18.18 -0.80 8.88
N GLU A 453 -18.79 -1.20 9.99
CA GLU A 453 -19.28 -2.56 10.24
C GLU A 453 -20.67 -2.77 9.60
N GLN A 454 -20.93 -3.94 9.05
CA GLN A 454 -22.23 -4.32 8.49
C GLN A 454 -23.23 -4.62 9.59
N MET A 455 -24.36 -3.90 9.61
CA MET A 455 -25.49 -4.22 10.47
C MET A 455 -26.53 -5.02 9.67
N LYS A 456 -26.62 -6.33 9.95
CA LYS A 456 -27.55 -7.22 9.22
C LYS A 456 -29.00 -6.73 9.31
N GLU A 457 -29.39 -6.18 10.46
CA GLU A 457 -30.75 -5.70 10.76
C GLU A 457 -31.11 -4.37 10.08
N LEU A 458 -30.13 -3.49 9.81
CA LEU A 458 -30.38 -2.14 9.26
C LEU A 458 -30.24 -2.07 7.73
N GLY A 459 -29.81 -3.17 7.08
CA GLY A 459 -29.50 -3.19 5.66
C GLY A 459 -28.19 -2.49 5.29
N ALA A 460 -27.90 -2.41 3.99
CA ALA A 460 -26.61 -1.95 3.50
C ALA A 460 -26.34 -0.46 3.83
N ALA A 461 -25.13 -0.19 4.35
CA ALA A 461 -24.60 1.15 4.63
C ALA A 461 -25.37 1.97 5.69
N ASN A 462 -26.07 1.29 6.61
CA ASN A 462 -26.62 1.87 7.82
C ASN A 462 -25.88 1.34 9.05
N VAL A 463 -25.70 2.17 10.08
CA VAL A 463 -25.05 1.79 11.34
C VAL A 463 -25.79 2.39 12.53
N TYR A 464 -25.76 1.73 13.70
CA TYR A 464 -26.48 2.20 14.89
C TYR A 464 -25.96 3.55 15.38
N ASN A 465 -24.65 3.69 15.52
CA ASN A 465 -24.04 4.90 16.09
C ASN A 465 -22.63 5.19 15.52
N GLU A 466 -21.99 6.22 16.07
CA GLU A 466 -20.68 6.71 15.65
C GLU A 466 -19.52 5.75 15.95
N ASP A 467 -19.71 4.76 16.83
CA ASP A 467 -18.70 3.73 17.07
C ASP A 467 -18.63 2.68 15.97
N ASN A 468 -19.65 2.59 15.12
CA ASN A 468 -19.70 1.58 14.08
C ASN A 468 -19.11 2.04 12.74
N PHE A 469 -18.60 3.27 12.65
CA PHE A 469 -17.85 3.72 11.48
C PHE A 469 -16.72 4.71 11.82
N SER A 470 -15.85 4.95 10.84
CA SER A 470 -14.75 5.90 10.95
C SER A 470 -14.48 6.56 9.60
N VAL A 471 -13.90 7.76 9.62
CA VAL A 471 -13.63 8.53 8.40
C VAL A 471 -12.16 8.95 8.38
N ARG A 472 -11.51 8.78 7.23
CA ARG A 472 -10.16 9.29 6.98
C ARG A 472 -10.16 10.21 5.77
N LEU A 473 -9.63 11.42 5.97
CA LEU A 473 -9.56 12.48 4.97
C LEU A 473 -8.10 12.79 4.66
N GLN A 474 -7.69 12.57 3.42
CA GLN A 474 -6.29 12.71 3.00
C GLN A 474 -6.16 13.81 1.96
N HIS A 475 -5.18 14.68 2.15
CA HIS A 475 -4.69 15.64 1.18
C HIS A 475 -3.26 15.30 0.78
N LYS A 476 -2.99 15.25 -0.52
CA LYS A 476 -1.63 15.19 -1.06
C LYS A 476 -1.42 16.35 -2.02
N PHE A 477 -0.36 17.11 -1.82
CA PHE A 477 0.09 18.14 -2.75
C PHE A 477 1.46 17.75 -3.27
N PHE A 478 1.67 17.90 -4.58
CA PHE A 478 2.95 17.67 -5.22
C PHE A 478 3.26 18.82 -6.17
N VAL A 479 4.53 19.23 -6.19
CA VAL A 479 5.08 20.19 -7.15
C VAL A 479 6.51 19.80 -7.50
N ALA A 480 6.82 19.73 -8.79
CA ALA A 480 8.12 19.24 -9.26
C ALA A 480 9.24 20.27 -9.11
N GLU A 481 8.98 21.53 -9.45
CA GLU A 481 9.99 22.59 -9.44
C GLU A 481 9.41 23.90 -8.89
N THR A 482 10.16 24.61 -8.03
CA THR A 482 9.71 25.83 -7.35
C THR A 482 10.72 26.98 -7.34
N HIS A 483 11.92 26.80 -7.89
CA HIS A 483 13.07 27.70 -7.69
C HIS A 483 13.34 28.64 -8.86
N LYS A 484 12.81 28.38 -10.07
CA LYS A 484 13.06 29.26 -11.22
C LYS A 484 12.12 30.47 -11.20
N TRP A 485 12.55 31.61 -11.72
CA TRP A 485 11.78 32.86 -11.71
C TRP A 485 10.37 32.70 -12.33
N TYR A 486 10.25 31.91 -13.40
CA TYR A 486 8.98 31.61 -14.08
C TYR A 486 8.09 30.61 -13.31
N GLN A 487 8.54 30.07 -12.18
CA GLN A 487 7.82 29.12 -11.32
C GLN A 487 7.23 29.78 -10.06
N ARG A 488 7.16 31.11 -10.02
CA ARG A 488 6.63 31.87 -8.88
C ARG A 488 5.21 31.45 -8.46
N THR A 489 4.37 31.01 -9.40
CA THR A 489 3.03 30.48 -9.13
C THR A 489 3.06 29.14 -8.39
N TYR A 490 4.02 28.27 -8.73
CA TYR A 490 4.24 26.99 -8.07
C TYR A 490 4.82 27.16 -6.66
N LYS A 491 5.79 28.07 -6.49
CA LYS A 491 6.30 28.48 -5.17
C LYS A 491 5.19 29.03 -4.28
N LYS A 492 4.33 29.93 -4.80
CA LYS A 492 3.15 30.44 -4.09
C LYS A 492 2.15 29.33 -3.74
N ALA A 493 1.99 28.31 -4.59
CA ALA A 493 1.15 27.15 -4.29
C ALA A 493 1.75 26.30 -3.17
N ALA A 494 3.05 26.02 -3.21
CA ALA A 494 3.76 25.28 -2.16
C ALA A 494 3.62 25.95 -0.80
N LEU A 495 3.88 27.26 -0.71
CA LEU A 495 3.70 28.04 0.52
C LEU A 495 2.26 27.96 1.04
N ARG A 496 1.28 28.10 0.14
CA ARG A 496 -0.15 28.02 0.49
C ARG A 496 -0.55 26.65 1.02
N TYR A 497 -0.05 25.57 0.44
CA TYR A 497 -0.42 24.21 0.87
C TYR A 497 0.33 23.79 2.13
N ALA A 498 1.60 24.19 2.28
CA ALA A 498 2.33 24.06 3.54
C ALA A 498 1.56 24.74 4.68
N SER A 499 1.06 25.96 4.46
CA SER A 499 0.33 26.70 5.49
C SER A 499 -1.08 26.18 5.81
N ARG A 500 -1.69 25.41 4.90
CA ARG A 500 -3.10 25.01 5.02
C ARG A 500 -3.30 23.54 5.36
N LEU A 501 -2.31 22.71 5.03
CA LEU A 501 -2.35 21.25 5.16
C LEU A 501 -1.36 20.73 6.21
N THR A 502 -0.63 21.60 6.90
CA THR A 502 0.31 21.21 7.94
C THR A 502 0.20 22.18 9.12
N ASN A 503 0.62 21.74 10.31
CA ASN A 503 0.81 22.59 11.48
C ASN A 503 2.26 23.06 11.67
N ILE A 504 3.17 22.69 10.77
CA ILE A 504 4.60 23.09 10.80
C ILE A 504 4.90 24.28 9.88
N ALA A 505 3.88 25.03 9.48
CA ALA A 505 4.00 26.10 8.49
C ALA A 505 5.02 27.17 8.88
N SER A 506 5.11 27.51 10.17
CA SER A 506 6.09 28.46 10.72
C SER A 506 7.53 28.01 10.49
N LEU A 507 7.78 26.70 10.51
CA LEU A 507 9.09 26.09 10.30
C LEU A 507 9.47 26.02 8.81
N VAL A 508 8.57 25.50 7.97
CA VAL A 508 8.90 25.17 6.57
C VAL A 508 8.64 26.32 5.59
N SER A 509 7.66 27.19 5.85
CA SER A 509 7.30 28.25 4.90
C SER A 509 8.41 29.28 4.71
N PRO A 510 9.15 29.73 5.75
CA PRO A 510 10.31 30.60 5.55
C PRO A 510 11.40 29.95 4.70
N GLN A 511 11.64 28.65 4.88
CA GLN A 511 12.65 27.91 4.13
C GLN A 511 12.28 27.74 2.65
N ILE A 512 11.00 27.48 2.34
CA ILE A 512 10.49 27.46 0.96
C ILE A 512 10.53 28.86 0.35
N LYS A 513 10.17 29.90 1.13
CA LYS A 513 10.17 31.30 0.67
C LYS A 513 11.58 31.75 0.29
N ASN A 514 12.57 31.40 1.10
CA ASN A 514 13.97 31.77 0.92
C ASN A 514 14.76 30.76 0.07
N GLU A 515 14.09 29.79 -0.56
CA GLU A 515 14.70 28.79 -1.46
C GLU A 515 15.76 27.89 -0.81
N LYS A 516 15.77 27.84 0.52
CA LYS A 516 16.48 26.83 1.30
C LYS A 516 15.85 25.45 1.06
N LEU A 517 14.54 25.40 0.86
CA LEU A 517 13.81 24.22 0.39
C LEU A 517 13.19 24.48 -1.01
N ARG A 518 13.45 23.57 -1.94
CA ARG A 518 13.10 23.63 -3.36
C ARG A 518 12.37 22.34 -3.79
N GLY A 519 11.68 22.43 -4.93
CA GLY A 519 11.04 21.28 -5.56
C GLY A 519 12.02 20.16 -5.92
N PRO A 520 11.60 18.88 -5.95
CA PRO A 520 10.22 18.42 -5.75
C PRO A 520 9.76 18.57 -4.29
N ILE A 521 8.58 19.16 -4.09
CA ILE A 521 7.94 19.28 -2.76
C ILE A 521 6.69 18.40 -2.75
N THR A 522 6.61 17.50 -1.77
CA THR A 522 5.40 16.73 -1.46
C THR A 522 4.90 17.10 -0.08
N ILE A 523 3.59 17.24 0.07
CA ILE A 523 2.94 17.40 1.37
C ILE A 523 1.83 16.37 1.43
N ASN A 524 1.96 15.41 2.34
CA ASN A 524 0.90 14.47 2.67
C ASN A 524 0.29 14.85 4.02
N SER A 525 -1.02 14.89 4.09
CA SER A 525 -1.76 15.20 5.30
C SER A 525 -2.95 14.26 5.41
N THR A 526 -3.05 13.57 6.53
CA THR A 526 -4.12 12.65 6.87
C THR A 526 -4.81 13.16 8.11
N LEU A 527 -6.13 13.29 8.03
CA LEU A 527 -7.00 13.56 9.17
C LEU A 527 -7.83 12.31 9.47
N GLU A 528 -7.72 11.83 10.70
CA GLU A 528 -8.48 10.72 11.23
C GLU A 528 -9.63 11.24 12.09
N VAL A 529 -10.83 10.77 11.77
CA VAL A 529 -12.09 11.19 12.38
C VAL A 529 -12.72 9.92 12.97
N GLY A 530 -12.51 9.75 14.28
CA GLY A 530 -13.05 8.65 15.08
C GLY A 530 -14.44 8.94 15.64
N SER A 531 -14.92 8.07 16.53
CA SER A 531 -16.28 8.16 17.08
C SER A 531 -16.55 9.47 17.81
N ASN A 532 -15.62 9.94 18.66
CA ASN A 532 -15.77 11.21 19.38
C ASN A 532 -15.98 12.41 18.45
N ALA A 533 -15.24 12.49 17.34
CA ALA A 533 -15.40 13.55 16.35
C ALA A 533 -16.74 13.47 15.61
N LEU A 534 -17.18 12.26 15.28
CA LEU A 534 -18.48 12.02 14.63
C LEU A 534 -19.63 12.34 15.58
N PHE A 535 -19.50 11.96 16.85
CA PHE A 535 -20.46 12.24 17.92
C PHE A 535 -20.60 13.75 18.13
N PHE A 536 -19.46 14.46 18.15
CA PHE A 536 -19.43 15.92 18.20
C PHE A 536 -20.13 16.53 16.99
N PHE A 537 -19.82 16.05 15.78
CA PHE A 537 -20.44 16.54 14.54
C PHE A 537 -21.96 16.37 14.52
N ASN A 538 -22.46 15.21 14.94
CA ASN A 538 -23.89 14.90 14.95
C ASN A 538 -24.67 15.72 15.99
N ARG A 539 -24.01 16.20 17.04
CA ARG A 539 -24.58 17.11 18.05
C ARG A 539 -24.27 18.58 17.79
N LEU A 540 -23.56 18.89 16.71
CA LEU A 540 -23.17 20.25 16.41
C LEU A 540 -24.43 21.09 16.10
N PRO A 541 -24.62 22.27 16.71
CA PRO A 541 -25.78 23.09 16.43
C PRO A 541 -25.90 23.39 14.94
N VAL A 542 -27.11 23.24 14.38
CA VAL A 542 -27.39 23.45 12.94
C VAL A 542 -26.82 24.78 12.43
N LYS A 543 -26.89 25.83 13.25
CA LYS A 543 -26.31 27.16 12.94
C LYS A 543 -24.81 27.10 12.64
N LYS A 544 -24.03 26.32 13.39
CA LYS A 544 -22.59 26.13 13.21
C LYS A 544 -22.27 25.35 11.93
N VAL A 545 -23.07 24.34 11.60
CA VAL A 545 -22.95 23.63 10.31
C VAL A 545 -23.26 24.57 9.15
N ILE A 546 -24.30 25.41 9.26
CA ILE A 546 -24.62 26.43 8.26
C ILE A 546 -23.46 27.41 8.09
N GLU A 547 -22.92 27.93 9.19
CA GLU A 547 -21.80 28.87 9.17
C GLU A 547 -20.58 28.28 8.43
N ALA A 548 -20.17 27.06 8.79
CA ALA A 548 -19.09 26.33 8.14
C ALA A 548 -19.36 26.08 6.64
N SER A 549 -20.60 25.75 6.30
CA SER A 549 -21.07 25.55 4.91
C SER A 549 -20.99 26.83 4.08
N LEU A 550 -21.33 27.97 4.66
CA LEU A 550 -21.28 29.27 4.00
C LEU A 550 -19.83 29.73 3.82
N ASP A 551 -18.95 29.46 4.78
CA ASP A 551 -17.52 29.80 4.73
C ASP A 551 -16.80 29.04 3.63
N ILE A 552 -16.97 27.71 3.58
CA ILE A 552 -16.29 26.86 2.60
C ILE A 552 -16.75 27.16 1.16
N CYS A 553 -18.01 27.55 1.00
CA CYS A 553 -18.59 27.99 -0.27
C CYS A 553 -18.33 29.48 -0.59
N ARG A 554 -17.78 30.25 0.36
CA ARG A 554 -17.47 31.69 0.25
C ARG A 554 -18.70 32.55 -0.07
N VAL A 555 -19.80 32.31 0.63
CA VAL A 555 -21.01 33.14 0.51
C VAL A 555 -20.76 34.50 1.16
N ARG A 556 -21.06 35.59 0.44
CA ARG A 556 -20.88 36.97 0.91
C ARG A 556 -21.76 37.24 2.14
N ASN A 557 -21.28 38.08 3.07
CA ASN A 557 -21.96 38.36 4.34
C ASN A 557 -23.42 38.81 4.18
N TYR A 558 -23.69 39.71 3.22
CA TYR A 558 -25.04 40.16 2.87
C TYR A 558 -25.99 39.01 2.53
N ASP A 559 -25.52 37.98 1.82
CA ASP A 559 -26.34 36.85 1.36
C ASP A 559 -26.56 35.79 2.45
N ARG A 560 -25.74 35.79 3.51
CA ARG A 560 -25.77 34.74 4.55
C ARG A 560 -27.09 34.69 5.31
N ARG A 561 -27.73 35.85 5.53
CA ARG A 561 -28.99 35.95 6.28
C ARG A 561 -30.07 35.01 5.75
N LYS A 562 -30.14 34.85 4.42
CA LYS A 562 -31.12 33.99 3.72
C LYS A 562 -30.99 32.50 4.02
N PHE A 563 -29.81 32.04 4.46
CA PHE A 563 -29.55 30.63 4.73
C PHE A 563 -29.85 30.22 6.18
N TYR A 564 -29.78 31.19 7.12
CA TYR A 564 -30.09 30.96 8.52
C TYR A 564 -31.60 30.85 8.76
N ASN A 565 -32.41 31.67 8.08
CA ASN A 565 -33.87 31.58 8.16
C ASN A 565 -34.38 30.38 7.34
N GLU A 566 -35.14 29.49 7.99
CA GLU A 566 -35.62 28.26 7.35
C GLU A 566 -36.58 28.52 6.18
N SER A 567 -37.57 29.41 6.35
CA SER A 567 -38.53 29.76 5.30
C SER A 567 -37.84 30.34 4.07
N GLN A 568 -36.86 31.22 4.27
CA GLN A 568 -36.06 31.78 3.18
C GLN A 568 -35.18 30.71 2.52
N ARG A 569 -34.57 29.81 3.30
CA ARG A 569 -33.77 28.69 2.78
C ARG A 569 -34.61 27.73 1.93
N ARG A 570 -35.86 27.44 2.33
CA ARG A 570 -36.80 26.63 1.54
C ARG A 570 -37.12 27.33 0.22
N ARG A 571 -37.44 28.64 0.23
CA ARG A 571 -37.64 29.44 -1.00
C ARG A 571 -36.42 29.38 -1.93
N LEU A 572 -35.21 29.48 -1.37
CA LEU A 572 -33.96 29.35 -2.12
C LEU A 572 -33.83 27.99 -2.83
N SER A 573 -34.41 26.90 -2.30
CA SER A 573 -34.34 25.58 -2.94
C SER A 573 -35.05 25.49 -4.30
N HIS A 574 -35.97 26.41 -4.58
CA HIS A 574 -36.72 26.51 -5.83
C HIS A 574 -36.14 27.53 -6.80
N GLN A 575 -35.13 28.30 -6.39
CA GLN A 575 -34.49 29.32 -7.22
C GLN A 575 -33.27 28.79 -7.97
N ILE A 576 -33.03 29.31 -9.17
CA ILE A 576 -31.81 29.05 -9.96
C ILE A 576 -30.66 29.90 -9.39
N LEU A 577 -29.97 29.36 -8.39
CA LEU A 577 -28.80 30.00 -7.80
C LEU A 577 -27.54 29.74 -8.63
N ARG A 578 -26.57 30.66 -8.57
CA ARG A 578 -25.25 30.52 -9.21
C ARG A 578 -24.11 30.68 -8.19
N GLY A 579 -22.93 30.21 -8.56
CA GLY A 579 -21.70 30.46 -7.79
C GLY A 579 -21.74 30.00 -6.32
N PRO A 580 -21.28 30.84 -5.36
CA PRO A 580 -21.24 30.54 -3.92
C PRO A 580 -22.58 30.11 -3.32
N GLN A 581 -23.69 30.76 -3.70
CA GLN A 581 -25.02 30.46 -3.17
C GLN A 581 -25.49 29.06 -3.59
N ARG A 582 -25.27 28.69 -4.87
CA ARG A 582 -25.54 27.32 -5.37
C ARG A 582 -24.70 26.28 -4.65
N CYS A 583 -23.44 26.58 -4.34
CA CYS A 583 -22.58 25.71 -3.55
C CYS A 583 -23.18 25.46 -2.15
N ALA A 584 -23.54 26.54 -1.44
CA ALA A 584 -24.07 26.45 -0.08
C ALA A 584 -25.42 25.74 -0.04
N GLN A 585 -26.35 26.09 -0.91
CA GLN A 585 -27.65 25.43 -1.04
C GLN A 585 -27.50 23.92 -1.27
N ASN A 586 -26.60 23.53 -2.19
CA ASN A 586 -26.31 22.12 -2.46
C ASN A 586 -25.76 21.38 -1.24
N LEU A 587 -24.86 22.03 -0.50
CA LEU A 587 -24.21 21.45 0.66
C LEU A 587 -25.21 21.29 1.81
N LEU A 588 -26.00 22.33 2.10
CA LEU A 588 -27.05 22.31 3.12
C LEU A 588 -28.17 21.32 2.80
N ARG A 589 -28.60 21.21 1.54
CA ARG A 589 -29.59 20.21 1.13
C ARG A 589 -29.13 18.78 1.45
N ARG A 590 -27.82 18.49 1.32
CA ARG A 590 -27.26 17.17 1.66
C ARG A 590 -27.17 16.98 3.17
N TYR A 591 -26.79 18.02 3.92
CA TYR A 591 -26.77 18.00 5.38
C TYR A 591 -28.16 17.73 5.95
N PHE A 592 -29.18 18.49 5.54
CA PHE A 592 -30.54 18.31 6.06
C PHE A 592 -31.12 16.94 5.70
N LYS A 593 -30.79 16.39 4.54
CA LYS A 593 -31.15 15.00 4.22
C LYS A 593 -30.53 13.99 5.19
N TYR A 594 -29.30 14.23 5.63
CA TYR A 594 -28.60 13.37 6.56
C TYR A 594 -29.13 13.51 7.99
N ILE A 595 -29.19 14.74 8.53
CA ILE A 595 -29.58 14.95 9.93
C ILE A 595 -31.04 14.58 10.18
N ASN A 596 -31.96 14.93 9.28
CA ASN A 596 -33.36 14.55 9.42
C ASN A 596 -33.57 13.03 9.36
N TYR A 597 -32.68 12.29 8.68
CA TYR A 597 -32.74 10.82 8.67
C TYR A 597 -32.28 10.27 10.02
N LEU A 598 -31.16 10.79 10.54
CA LEU A 598 -30.66 10.41 11.87
C LEU A 598 -31.71 10.66 12.96
N GLU A 599 -32.32 11.84 12.97
CA GLU A 599 -33.36 12.22 13.94
C GLU A 599 -34.61 11.34 13.83
N ARG A 600 -35.03 10.99 12.60
CA ARG A 600 -36.26 10.20 12.39
C ARG A 600 -36.10 8.72 12.73
N TYR A 601 -34.95 8.13 12.42
CA TYR A 601 -34.76 6.68 12.47
C TYR A 601 -33.79 6.23 13.57
N ASN A 602 -33.17 7.17 14.28
CA ASN A 602 -32.21 6.92 15.36
C ASN A 602 -31.04 5.99 14.95
N HIS A 603 -30.66 6.03 13.67
CA HIS A 603 -29.47 5.36 13.15
C HIS A 603 -28.91 6.14 11.96
N ILE A 604 -27.64 5.85 11.61
CA ILE A 604 -26.84 6.66 10.69
C ILE A 604 -26.84 6.03 9.30
N ASP A 605 -27.35 6.76 8.31
CA ASP A 605 -27.21 6.41 6.89
C ASP A 605 -25.88 6.97 6.34
N LEU A 606 -24.95 6.06 6.05
CA LEU A 606 -23.61 6.40 5.59
C LEU A 606 -23.58 6.90 4.15
N ILE A 607 -24.59 6.60 3.32
CA ILE A 607 -24.70 7.14 1.96
C ILE A 607 -25.06 8.63 2.02
N LYS A 608 -26.04 8.99 2.85
CA LYS A 608 -26.44 10.39 3.08
C LYS A 608 -25.29 11.19 3.71
N PHE A 609 -24.63 10.62 4.73
CA PHE A 609 -23.42 11.19 5.33
C PHE A 609 -22.32 11.41 4.27
N LYS A 610 -21.97 10.37 3.50
CA LYS A 610 -20.95 10.41 2.44
C LYS A 610 -21.26 11.47 1.38
N HIS A 611 -22.53 11.66 1.02
CA HIS A 611 -22.92 12.69 0.07
C HIS A 611 -22.65 14.09 0.60
N PHE A 612 -22.99 14.37 1.86
CA PHE A 612 -22.69 15.64 2.51
C PHE A 612 -21.17 15.83 2.67
N MET A 613 -20.50 14.92 3.38
CA MET A 613 -19.08 15.04 3.71
C MET A 613 -18.18 15.01 2.48
N GLY A 614 -18.47 14.16 1.50
CA GLY A 614 -17.73 14.13 0.24
C GLY A 614 -17.83 15.45 -0.52
N TYR A 615 -19.00 16.10 -0.51
CA TYR A 615 -19.16 17.42 -1.13
C TYR A 615 -18.42 18.50 -0.33
N TYR A 616 -18.57 18.52 1.00
CA TYR A 616 -17.87 19.45 1.89
C TYR A 616 -16.34 19.34 1.72
N PHE A 617 -15.80 18.13 1.84
CA PHE A 617 -14.37 17.85 1.70
C PHE A 617 -13.82 18.23 0.31
N SER A 618 -14.61 18.03 -0.76
CA SER A 618 -14.21 18.48 -2.09
C SER A 618 -13.97 19.99 -2.18
N ARG A 619 -14.67 20.78 -1.35
CA ARG A 619 -14.56 22.25 -1.28
C ARG A 619 -13.52 22.75 -0.29
N SER A 620 -13.16 21.94 0.70
CA SER A 620 -12.14 22.29 1.72
C SER A 620 -10.81 22.69 1.07
N LYS A 621 -10.14 23.69 1.62
CA LYS A 621 -8.82 24.13 1.17
C LYS A 621 -7.79 24.07 2.30
N SER A 622 -8.24 23.82 3.52
CA SER A 622 -7.42 23.73 4.71
C SER A 622 -8.00 22.71 5.68
N ILE A 623 -7.14 22.15 6.54
CA ILE A 623 -7.54 21.32 7.67
C ILE A 623 -8.47 22.10 8.62
N ASN A 624 -8.29 23.43 8.74
CA ASN A 624 -9.15 24.27 9.56
C ASN A 624 -10.61 24.30 9.08
N ASP A 625 -10.87 23.97 7.82
CA ASP A 625 -12.25 23.82 7.34
C ASP A 625 -12.92 22.58 7.96
N LEU A 626 -12.14 21.56 8.34
CA LEU A 626 -12.61 20.29 8.89
C LEU A 626 -12.70 20.32 10.42
N THR A 627 -11.76 21.01 11.09
CA THR A 627 -11.79 21.19 12.55
C THR A 627 -13.08 21.84 13.03
N ARG A 628 -13.69 22.70 12.22
CA ARG A 628 -14.99 23.35 12.53
C ARG A 628 -16.18 22.39 12.59
N LEU A 629 -16.11 21.25 11.89
CA LEU A 629 -17.17 20.25 11.92
C LEU A 629 -16.95 19.20 13.00
N PHE A 630 -15.69 18.86 13.26
CA PHE A 630 -15.33 17.71 14.10
C PHE A 630 -14.80 18.09 15.48
N GLY A 631 -14.47 19.36 15.72
CA GLY A 631 -13.75 19.80 16.92
C GLY A 631 -12.25 19.55 16.75
N ALA A 632 -11.42 20.54 17.11
CA ALA A 632 -9.97 20.43 16.94
C ALA A 632 -9.33 19.38 17.87
N GLU A 633 -9.93 19.15 19.04
CA GLU A 633 -9.49 18.17 20.04
C GLU A 633 -9.86 16.72 19.68
N ASN A 634 -10.90 16.52 18.84
CA ASN A 634 -11.43 15.19 18.55
C ASN A 634 -10.82 14.55 17.29
N ILE A 635 -9.92 15.26 16.59
CA ILE A 635 -9.33 14.79 15.34
C ILE A 635 -7.83 14.59 15.50
N PHE A 636 -7.31 13.55 14.85
CA PHE A 636 -5.88 13.33 14.75
C PHE A 636 -5.39 13.70 13.36
N LEU A 637 -4.52 14.71 13.30
CA LEU A 637 -3.84 15.12 12.08
C LEU A 637 -2.43 14.54 12.10
N HIS A 638 -2.02 13.92 11.01
CA HIS A 638 -0.62 13.52 10.79
C HIS A 638 -0.22 13.61 9.33
N GLY A 639 1.09 13.66 9.08
CA GLY A 639 1.60 13.71 7.72
C GLY A 639 3.09 13.96 7.64
N ASP A 640 3.55 14.16 6.41
CA ASP A 640 4.94 14.42 6.08
C ASP A 640 5.05 15.52 5.01
N LEU A 641 6.17 16.21 5.04
CA LEU A 641 6.62 17.10 3.98
C LEU A 641 7.99 16.65 3.52
N THR A 642 8.14 16.44 2.22
CA THR A 642 9.42 16.16 1.56
C THR A 642 9.79 17.29 0.62
N ALA A 643 11.09 17.59 0.52
CA ALA A 643 11.64 18.63 -0.34
C ALA A 643 13.11 18.32 -0.73
N LYS A 644 13.71 19.20 -1.53
CA LYS A 644 15.15 19.26 -1.75
C LYS A 644 15.74 20.52 -1.12
N THR A 645 16.94 20.45 -0.56
CA THR A 645 17.68 21.63 -0.11
C THR A 645 18.27 22.40 -1.29
N ALA A 646 18.86 23.58 -1.03
CA ALA A 646 19.50 24.39 -2.08
C ALA A 646 20.67 23.67 -2.79
N ASP A 647 21.41 22.82 -2.06
CA ASP A 647 22.49 21.96 -2.53
C ASP A 647 21.99 20.59 -3.07
N GLY A 648 20.68 20.36 -3.16
CA GLY A 648 20.09 19.17 -3.77
C GLY A 648 19.98 17.94 -2.86
N LYS A 649 20.34 18.05 -1.57
CA LYS A 649 20.11 17.01 -0.56
C LYS A 649 18.61 16.84 -0.28
N ASN A 650 18.24 15.67 0.23
CA ASN A 650 16.87 15.39 0.61
C ASN A 650 16.52 16.10 1.92
N PHE A 651 15.29 16.60 2.00
CA PHE A 651 14.70 17.09 3.22
C PHE A 651 13.38 16.36 3.45
N GLN A 652 13.17 15.88 4.68
CA GLN A 652 11.91 15.33 5.11
C GLN A 652 11.63 15.75 6.55
N THR A 653 10.37 16.06 6.81
CA THR A 653 9.90 16.37 8.15
C THR A 653 8.49 15.81 8.34
N PHE A 654 8.19 15.39 9.56
CA PHE A 654 6.89 14.84 9.93
C PHE A 654 6.17 15.80 10.83
N PHE A 655 4.85 15.73 10.81
CA PHE A 655 4.03 16.57 11.65
C PHE A 655 2.80 15.82 12.14
N LYS A 656 2.37 16.15 13.36
CA LYS A 656 1.15 15.63 13.95
C LYS A 656 0.50 16.66 14.88
N SER A 657 -0.81 16.53 15.11
CA SER A 657 -1.54 17.24 16.16
C SER A 657 -2.80 16.48 16.57
N GLY A 658 -3.24 16.67 17.81
CA GLY A 658 -4.37 15.94 18.39
C GLY A 658 -3.94 14.60 19.00
N GLN A 659 -4.88 13.91 19.62
CA GLN A 659 -4.66 12.60 20.23
C GLN A 659 -5.05 11.49 19.26
N PHE A 660 -4.21 10.47 19.16
CA PHE A 660 -4.50 9.29 18.36
C PHE A 660 -5.39 8.33 19.15
N THR A 661 -6.55 7.99 18.61
CA THR A 661 -7.55 7.12 19.26
C THR A 661 -7.79 5.80 18.50
N GLY A 662 -6.90 5.41 17.58
CA GLY A 662 -6.99 4.17 16.78
C GLY A 662 -7.25 4.39 15.28
N LEU A 663 -6.93 3.40 14.43
CA LEU A 663 -6.93 3.55 12.95
C LEU A 663 -8.30 3.37 12.27
N GLY A 664 -9.37 3.11 13.03
CA GLY A 664 -10.73 2.91 12.54
C GLY A 664 -11.44 1.71 13.16
N VAL A 665 -12.67 1.41 12.70
CA VAL A 665 -13.50 0.33 13.25
C VAL A 665 -12.91 -1.07 13.07
N ILE A 666 -12.23 -1.31 11.95
CA ILE A 666 -11.58 -2.60 11.68
C ILE A 666 -10.39 -2.81 12.59
N ASP A 667 -9.59 -1.77 12.80
CA ASP A 667 -8.44 -1.80 13.71
C ASP A 667 -8.89 -2.00 15.16
N ARG A 668 -9.98 -1.33 15.57
CA ARG A 668 -10.62 -1.57 16.88
C ARG A 668 -11.08 -3.01 17.06
N PHE A 669 -11.69 -3.63 16.06
CA PHE A 669 -12.07 -5.05 16.16
C PHE A 669 -10.85 -5.99 16.20
N ASN A 670 -9.82 -5.69 15.41
CA ASN A 670 -8.59 -6.48 15.38
C ASN A 670 -7.78 -6.38 16.67
N ASN A 671 -7.73 -5.20 17.31
CA ASN A 671 -6.92 -4.96 18.50
C ASN A 671 -7.73 -5.05 19.81
N GLY A 672 -9.06 -5.03 19.74
CA GLY A 672 -9.92 -5.14 20.91
C GLY A 672 -9.96 -6.56 21.49
N HIS A 673 -10.10 -6.65 22.82
CA HIS A 673 -10.47 -7.88 23.50
C HIS A 673 -11.90 -8.25 23.08
N VAL A 674 -12.07 -9.40 22.42
CA VAL A 674 -13.40 -9.98 22.21
C VAL A 674 -13.80 -10.56 23.55
N VAL A 675 -14.65 -9.85 24.30
CA VAL A 675 -15.38 -10.46 25.41
C VAL A 675 -16.41 -11.35 24.74
N THR A 676 -16.13 -12.66 24.68
CA THR A 676 -17.17 -13.65 24.44
C THR A 676 -18.25 -13.43 25.49
N PRO A 677 -19.52 -13.23 25.12
CA PRO A 677 -20.58 -13.41 26.08
C PRO A 677 -20.39 -14.82 26.64
N ILE A 678 -20.21 -14.91 27.96
CA ILE A 678 -20.38 -16.18 28.64
C ILE A 678 -21.84 -16.52 28.37
N ASN A 679 -22.10 -17.58 27.59
CA ASN A 679 -23.43 -18.16 27.52
C ASN A 679 -23.76 -18.59 28.96
N THR A 680 -24.56 -17.78 29.64
CA THR A 680 -25.25 -18.18 30.87
C THR A 680 -26.60 -18.72 30.45
N GLU A 681 -26.62 -19.86 29.77
CA GLU A 681 -27.79 -20.73 29.65
C GLU A 681 -27.29 -22.17 29.66
N ASP A 682 -27.63 -22.88 30.75
CA ASP A 682 -27.83 -24.33 30.76
C ASP A 682 -29.00 -24.70 29.83
#